data_AF-A0A5B6Z6E1-F1
#
_entry.id   AF-A0A5B6Z6E1-F1
#
_cell.length_a   1.000
_cell.length_b   1.000
_cell.length_c   1.000
_cell.angle_alpha   90.00
_cell.angle_beta   90.00
_cell.angle_gamma   90.00
#
_symmetry.space_group_name_H-M   'P 1'
#
loop_
_entity.id
_entity.type
_entity.pdbx_description
1 polymer ?
#
loop_
_entity_poly.entity_id
_entity_poly.type
_entity_poly.pdbx_seq_one_letter_code
_entity_poly.pdbx_strand_id
1 'polypeptide(L)'
;MAEHRNSNSKTGKASGAASAYAINLDNFSKRLKMLYSHWSEHNNDLWGASDVLAIATPPPSEDLRYLKSLALNVWLVGYQFPDTIMVFMKKQIHFLCSQKKASLLEVLKKSAKEVVGAEVVMHVKAKNDDGTALMDSIFRAVRAQSKLDGHDTPVVGYIAREAPEGNLLETWDEKLKNANFQLNDITNGFSDLFAVKDNAEITNVKKAAYLTSSVMKHFVVPKLEKVIDEEKKVSHSSLMDDTEKVILEPAKVKVKLKADNVDICYPPIFQSGGEFDLKPSASSNDENLYYDSTSVIICAIGSRYNSYCSNVARTFLIDANAMQSKAYEVLLKAHDAAISALKPGNKASVAYQAAFSIVEKDAPELAANLTKSAGTGIGLEFRESGLSLNGKNDRVLKAGMIFNVSLGFQNLQTETKNPKTQKFSVLLADTVIVSENFPEVVTSISSKAVKDVAYSFNEDEEEEEEERPKVKAEISGAEAVSSKATLRSVSQETSKEELRRQHQAELARQKNEETARRLAGGGSGMGDNRGGMKSTGELIAYKNVNDLPPPRDLMIQVDQKNESVLLPICGSMVPFHVATVKSVSSQQDTNRTCYIRIIFNVPGTPFNPHDSNTLKFQGSIYVKEVSFRSKDPRHISEVVQLIKTLRRQVASRESEKAERATLVTQEKLQLSGAKFKPIRLSDLWIRPPFGGRGRKLTGALEAHANGFRYSTSRPDERVDVMYGNVKHAFFQPAEKEMITLLHFHLHNHIMVGNKKTKDVQFYIEVMDVVQTLGGGKRSAYDPDEIEEEQSE
;
A
#
# COMPACT_ATOMS: atom_id res chain seq x y z
N MET A 1 -35.20 11.06 63.63
CA MET A 1 -36.50 10.80 62.97
C MET A 1 -36.32 11.05 61.48
N ALA A 2 -36.45 10.15 60.52
CA ALA A 2 -36.51 8.68 60.44
C ALA A 2 -36.12 8.39 58.96
N GLU A 3 -34.99 7.73 58.72
CA GLU A 3 -34.84 6.35 58.21
C GLU A 3 -34.84 6.14 56.67
N HIS A 4 -33.79 5.44 56.25
CA HIS A 4 -33.58 4.77 54.97
C HIS A 4 -34.58 3.62 54.71
N ARG A 5 -35.00 3.38 53.45
CA ARG A 5 -34.82 2.09 52.73
C ARG A 5 -35.39 2.04 51.30
N ASN A 6 -34.62 1.37 50.44
CA ASN A 6 -34.84 0.86 49.08
C ASN A 6 -36.23 0.25 48.77
N SER A 7 -36.66 0.36 47.50
CA SER A 7 -36.86 -0.83 46.63
C SER A 7 -36.96 -0.51 45.12
N ASN A 8 -36.37 -1.40 44.33
CA ASN A 8 -36.36 -1.51 42.87
C ASN A 8 -37.76 -1.78 42.26
N SER A 9 -38.03 -1.25 41.06
CA SER A 9 -38.48 -2.09 39.93
C SER A 9 -38.17 -1.45 38.56
N LYS A 10 -37.74 -2.32 37.65
CA LYS A 10 -37.19 -2.03 36.30
C LYS A 10 -38.29 -1.75 35.27
N THR A 11 -38.04 -0.82 34.36
CA THR A 11 -38.26 -1.00 32.90
C THR A 11 -37.30 -0.09 32.14
N GLY A 12 -36.06 -0.55 31.97
CA GLY A 12 -35.06 0.14 31.16
C GLY A 12 -35.36 -0.01 29.67
N LYS A 13 -35.72 1.10 29.01
CA LYS A 13 -35.66 1.22 27.55
C LYS A 13 -34.18 1.22 27.13
N ALA A 14 -33.80 0.23 26.33
CA ALA A 14 -32.51 0.18 25.67
C ALA A 14 -32.41 1.30 24.62
N SER A 15 -31.50 2.25 24.82
CA SER A 15 -31.08 3.20 23.80
C SER A 15 -30.12 2.49 22.84
N GLY A 16 -30.65 1.81 21.82
CA GLY A 16 -29.87 1.44 20.65
C GLY A 16 -29.54 2.69 19.86
N ALA A 17 -28.26 3.05 19.74
CA ALA A 17 -27.81 4.07 18.79
C ALA A 17 -27.90 3.48 17.37
N ALA A 18 -29.11 3.44 16.83
CA ALA A 18 -29.32 3.35 15.40
C ALA A 18 -28.99 4.73 14.82
N SER A 19 -27.93 4.82 14.01
CA SER A 19 -27.80 5.93 13.07
C SER A 19 -29.06 5.91 12.18
N ALA A 20 -29.98 6.83 12.41
CA ALA A 20 -31.18 6.96 11.60
C ALA A 20 -30.75 7.48 10.22
N TYR A 21 -30.88 6.65 9.18
CA TYR A 21 -30.76 7.11 7.79
C TYR A 21 -31.75 8.25 7.58
N ALA A 22 -31.25 9.47 7.38
CA ALA A 22 -32.06 10.67 7.27
C ALA A 22 -31.75 11.36 5.94
N ILE A 23 -32.71 11.31 5.01
CA ILE A 23 -32.57 11.96 3.71
C ILE A 23 -32.70 13.47 3.90
N ASN A 24 -31.74 14.23 3.35
CA ASN A 24 -31.81 15.69 3.32
C ASN A 24 -32.82 16.12 2.23
N LEU A 25 -34.04 16.49 2.67
CA LEU A 25 -35.13 16.84 1.77
C LEU A 25 -34.89 18.14 0.99
N ASP A 26 -34.13 19.08 1.53
CA ASP A 26 -33.81 20.33 0.84
C ASP A 26 -32.87 20.07 -0.34
N ASN A 27 -31.83 19.26 -0.12
CA ASN A 27 -30.92 18.83 -1.18
C ASN A 27 -31.64 17.96 -2.22
N PHE A 28 -32.50 17.03 -1.79
CA PHE A 28 -33.33 16.25 -2.70
C PHE A 28 -34.20 17.15 -3.58
N SER A 29 -34.92 18.10 -2.97
CA SER A 29 -35.79 19.06 -3.67
C SER A 29 -35.00 19.87 -4.69
N LYS A 30 -33.87 20.46 -4.28
CA LYS A 30 -32.97 21.21 -5.17
C LYS A 30 -32.52 20.36 -6.36
N ARG A 31 -32.01 19.16 -6.10
CA ARG A 31 -31.42 18.28 -7.13
C ARG A 31 -32.46 17.65 -8.04
N LEU A 32 -33.64 17.31 -7.52
CA LEU A 32 -34.76 16.84 -8.33
C LEU A 32 -35.22 17.94 -9.30
N LYS A 33 -35.34 19.19 -8.84
CA LYS A 33 -35.65 20.32 -9.72
C LYS A 33 -34.60 20.49 -10.81
N MET A 34 -33.32 20.39 -10.44
CA MET A 34 -32.21 20.47 -11.40
C MET A 34 -32.30 19.36 -12.45
N LEU A 35 -32.56 18.11 -12.04
CA LEU A 35 -32.73 16.98 -12.96
C LEU A 35 -33.86 17.23 -13.97
N TYR A 36 -35.05 17.61 -13.51
CA TYR A 36 -36.19 17.85 -14.42
C TYR A 36 -36.00 19.07 -15.32
N SER A 37 -35.39 20.15 -14.81
CA SER A 37 -35.12 21.35 -15.61
C SER A 37 -34.09 21.03 -16.70
N HIS A 38 -32.99 20.36 -16.33
CA HIS A 38 -31.94 19.95 -17.27
C HIS A 38 -32.44 18.90 -18.28
N TRP A 39 -33.30 17.97 -17.84
CA TRP A 39 -33.96 17.01 -18.73
C TRP A 39 -34.85 17.72 -19.75
N SER A 40 -35.67 18.69 -19.31
CA SER A 40 -36.53 19.45 -20.22
C SER A 40 -35.75 20.35 -21.18
N GLU A 41 -34.69 21.01 -20.72
CA GLU A 41 -33.90 21.96 -21.52
C GLU A 41 -33.06 21.27 -22.58
N HIS A 42 -32.44 20.13 -22.23
CA HIS A 42 -31.49 19.41 -23.10
C HIS A 42 -32.03 18.05 -23.58
N ASN A 43 -33.35 17.90 -23.69
CA ASN A 43 -33.98 16.59 -23.93
C ASN A 43 -33.43 15.92 -25.21
N ASN A 44 -33.45 16.64 -26.32
CA ASN A 44 -33.03 16.11 -27.63
C ASN A 44 -31.52 15.89 -27.70
N ASP A 45 -30.72 16.76 -27.06
CA ASP A 45 -29.27 16.78 -27.23
C ASP A 45 -28.56 15.78 -26.31
N LEU A 46 -29.01 15.65 -25.06
CA LEU A 46 -28.30 14.90 -24.01
C LEU A 46 -29.10 13.76 -23.39
N TRP A 47 -30.43 13.83 -23.43
CA TRP A 47 -31.32 12.82 -22.85
C TRP A 47 -32.00 11.94 -23.90
N GLY A 48 -31.49 11.95 -25.14
CA GLY A 48 -31.97 11.07 -26.20
C GLY A 48 -33.45 11.22 -26.51
N ALA A 49 -34.01 12.44 -26.41
CA ALA A 49 -35.43 12.73 -26.59
C ALA A 49 -36.34 11.81 -25.74
N SER A 50 -35.89 11.44 -24.54
CA SER A 50 -36.60 10.49 -23.68
C SER A 50 -37.82 11.12 -23.02
N ASP A 51 -38.93 10.38 -23.00
CA ASP A 51 -40.15 10.70 -22.25
C ASP A 51 -40.10 10.19 -20.80
N VAL A 52 -39.25 9.19 -20.57
CA VAL A 52 -39.09 8.47 -19.31
C VAL A 52 -37.61 8.18 -19.08
N LEU A 53 -37.12 8.37 -17.85
CA LEU A 53 -35.76 7.96 -17.46
C LEU A 53 -35.84 6.74 -16.54
N ALA A 54 -35.36 5.60 -16.99
CA ALA A 54 -35.35 4.34 -16.24
C ALA A 54 -33.94 3.98 -15.77
N ILE A 55 -33.70 4.11 -14.47
CA ILE A 55 -32.39 3.91 -13.84
C ILE A 55 -32.45 2.68 -12.95
N ALA A 56 -31.71 1.64 -13.33
CA ALA A 56 -31.64 0.40 -12.57
C ALA A 56 -30.28 0.31 -11.87
N THR A 57 -30.29 0.14 -10.55
CA THR A 57 -29.07 0.03 -9.73
C THR A 57 -28.86 -1.42 -9.30
N PRO A 58 -27.71 -2.04 -9.58
CA PRO A 58 -27.47 -3.45 -9.27
C PRO A 58 -27.34 -3.73 -7.77
N PRO A 59 -27.35 -5.01 -7.36
CA PRO A 59 -27.04 -5.42 -6.00
C PRO A 59 -25.66 -4.96 -5.53
N PRO A 60 -25.40 -4.95 -4.21
CA PRO A 60 -24.07 -4.65 -3.69
C PRO A 60 -23.05 -5.65 -4.24
N SER A 61 -21.84 -5.18 -4.52
CA SER A 61 -20.69 -6.02 -4.85
C SER A 61 -19.54 -5.75 -3.88
N GLU A 62 -18.69 -6.75 -3.68
CA GLU A 62 -17.43 -6.61 -2.95
C GLU A 62 -16.40 -5.79 -3.74
N ASP A 63 -16.54 -5.74 -5.07
CA ASP A 63 -15.69 -4.93 -5.94
C ASP A 63 -16.04 -3.44 -5.84
N LEU A 64 -15.00 -2.60 -5.77
CA LEU A 64 -15.15 -1.16 -5.83
C LEU A 64 -15.51 -0.73 -7.25
N ARG A 65 -16.77 -0.36 -7.47
CA ARG A 65 -17.32 -0.01 -8.79
C ARG A 65 -17.94 1.38 -8.79
N TYR A 66 -17.68 2.13 -9.85
CA TYR A 66 -18.32 3.42 -10.11
C TYR A 66 -19.39 3.26 -11.17
N LEU A 67 -20.64 3.29 -10.71
CA LEU A 67 -21.82 3.25 -11.57
C LEU A 67 -22.50 4.60 -11.53
N LYS A 68 -22.97 5.05 -12.69
CA LYS A 68 -23.71 6.30 -12.87
C LYS A 68 -25.10 6.19 -12.21
N SER A 69 -25.69 5.00 -12.19
CA SER A 69 -26.89 4.69 -11.39
C SER A 69 -26.66 4.90 -9.88
N LEU A 70 -25.54 4.43 -9.32
CA LEU A 70 -25.16 4.67 -7.93
C LEU A 70 -24.84 6.15 -7.65
N ALA A 71 -24.16 6.82 -8.59
CA ALA A 71 -23.90 8.25 -8.50
C ALA A 71 -25.21 9.05 -8.42
N LEU A 72 -26.22 8.70 -9.22
CA LEU A 72 -27.55 9.32 -9.14
C LEU A 72 -28.19 9.12 -7.76
N ASN A 73 -28.12 7.91 -7.18
CA ASN A 73 -28.68 7.66 -5.85
C ASN A 73 -28.04 8.57 -4.79
N VAL A 74 -26.71 8.60 -4.75
CA VAL A 74 -25.99 9.42 -3.77
C VAL A 74 -26.20 10.91 -4.03
N TRP A 75 -26.22 11.32 -5.29
CA TRP A 75 -26.50 12.71 -5.65
C TRP A 75 -27.93 13.09 -5.24
N LEU A 76 -28.94 12.32 -5.60
CA LEU A 76 -30.32 12.72 -5.39
C LEU A 76 -30.76 12.60 -3.91
N VAL A 77 -30.39 11.51 -3.23
CA VAL A 77 -30.92 11.18 -1.89
C VAL A 77 -29.84 10.97 -0.82
N GLY A 78 -28.55 11.10 -1.16
CA GLY A 78 -27.43 11.05 -0.20
C GLY A 78 -26.95 9.65 0.17
N TYR A 79 -27.62 8.60 -0.32
CA TYR A 79 -27.31 7.21 0.02
C TYR A 79 -27.37 6.32 -1.22
N GLN A 80 -26.69 5.17 -1.16
CA GLN A 80 -26.79 4.15 -2.19
C GLN A 80 -28.03 3.28 -1.96
N PHE A 81 -28.81 3.07 -3.01
CA PHE A 81 -29.96 2.16 -3.02
C PHE A 81 -29.67 1.03 -4.01
N PRO A 82 -28.82 0.04 -3.65
CA PRO A 82 -28.55 -1.11 -4.52
C PRO A 82 -29.83 -1.91 -4.76
N ASP A 83 -29.88 -2.78 -5.76
CA ASP A 83 -31.04 -3.63 -6.09
C ASP A 83 -32.37 -2.84 -6.06
N THR A 84 -32.41 -1.76 -6.85
CA THR A 84 -33.51 -0.77 -6.91
C THR A 84 -33.64 -0.22 -8.33
N ILE A 85 -34.87 -0.08 -8.81
CA ILE A 85 -35.18 0.58 -10.09
C ILE A 85 -35.93 1.88 -9.80
N MET A 86 -35.46 2.98 -10.38
CA MET A 86 -36.08 4.30 -10.33
C MET A 86 -36.53 4.71 -11.72
N VAL A 87 -37.80 5.05 -11.89
CA VAL A 87 -38.36 5.48 -13.17
C VAL A 87 -38.96 6.87 -13.03
N PHE A 88 -38.35 7.87 -13.67
CA PHE A 88 -38.78 9.25 -13.67
C PHE A 88 -39.66 9.52 -14.89
N MET A 89 -40.84 10.09 -14.66
CA MET A 89 -41.80 10.50 -15.68
C MET A 89 -42.30 11.92 -15.36
N LYS A 90 -42.89 12.62 -16.33
CA LYS A 90 -43.39 14.00 -16.13
C LYS A 90 -44.33 14.15 -14.93
N LYS A 91 -45.21 13.18 -14.67
CA LYS A 91 -46.22 13.24 -13.60
C LYS A 91 -46.00 12.25 -12.47
N GLN A 92 -45.12 11.27 -12.62
CA GLN A 92 -44.93 10.20 -11.65
C GLN A 92 -43.46 9.81 -11.52
N ILE A 93 -43.04 9.42 -10.32
CA ILE A 93 -41.72 8.82 -10.06
C ILE A 93 -41.96 7.47 -9.40
N HIS A 94 -41.54 6.40 -10.07
CA HIS A 94 -41.75 5.04 -9.60
C HIS A 94 -40.46 4.50 -8.98
N PHE A 95 -40.56 3.90 -7.80
CA PHE A 95 -39.46 3.18 -7.17
C PHE A 95 -39.85 1.71 -7.01
N LEU A 96 -39.08 0.80 -7.57
CA LEU A 96 -39.21 -0.65 -7.35
C LEU A 96 -38.05 -1.11 -6.47
N CYS A 97 -38.37 -1.45 -5.22
CA CYS A 97 -37.36 -1.79 -4.21
C CYS A 97 -37.93 -2.66 -3.08
N SER A 98 -37.09 -3.06 -2.12
CA SER A 98 -37.54 -3.83 -0.95
C SER A 98 -38.32 -2.97 0.05
N GLN A 99 -39.13 -3.61 0.90
CA GLN A 99 -39.96 -2.92 1.91
C GLN A 99 -39.16 -1.94 2.79
N LYS A 100 -37.95 -2.33 3.20
CA LYS A 100 -37.08 -1.49 4.04
C LYS A 100 -36.66 -0.19 3.31
N LYS A 101 -36.33 -0.28 2.01
CA LYS A 101 -35.93 0.87 1.19
C LYS A 101 -37.14 1.76 0.90
N ALA A 102 -38.29 1.17 0.59
CA ALA A 102 -39.53 1.91 0.37
C ALA A 102 -39.89 2.77 1.59
N SER A 103 -39.83 2.21 2.80
CA SER A 103 -40.10 2.96 4.04
C SER A 103 -39.14 4.15 4.27
N LEU A 104 -37.90 4.09 3.77
CA LEU A 104 -36.95 5.21 3.84
C LEU A 104 -37.25 6.29 2.78
N LEU A 105 -37.76 5.90 1.61
CA LEU A 105 -38.04 6.79 0.48
C LEU A 105 -39.43 7.44 0.57
N GLU A 106 -40.33 6.96 1.44
CA GLU A 106 -41.67 7.51 1.64
C GLU A 106 -41.66 9.03 1.92
N VAL A 107 -40.64 9.52 2.62
CA VAL A 107 -40.47 10.95 2.93
C VAL A 107 -40.34 11.85 1.70
N LEU A 108 -40.01 11.28 0.53
CA LEU A 108 -39.82 12.03 -0.72
C LEU A 108 -41.13 12.46 -1.38
N LYS A 109 -42.26 11.81 -1.05
CA LYS A 109 -43.57 12.02 -1.71
C LYS A 109 -43.99 13.49 -1.72
N LYS A 110 -43.91 14.15 -0.56
CA LYS A 110 -44.32 15.54 -0.40
C LYS A 110 -43.42 16.47 -1.23
N SER A 111 -42.11 16.37 -1.05
CA SER A 111 -41.13 17.21 -1.74
C SER A 111 -41.16 17.04 -3.26
N ALA A 112 -41.29 15.81 -3.78
CA ALA A 112 -41.39 15.58 -5.22
C ALA A 112 -42.64 16.25 -5.83
N LYS A 113 -43.78 16.15 -5.15
CA LYS A 113 -45.03 16.77 -5.58
C LYS A 113 -44.95 18.30 -5.55
N GLU A 114 -44.32 18.88 -4.52
CA GLU A 114 -44.18 20.33 -4.38
C GLU A 114 -43.23 20.93 -5.42
N VAL A 115 -42.15 20.23 -5.77
CA VAL A 115 -41.06 20.80 -6.57
C VAL A 115 -41.25 20.58 -8.07
N VAL A 116 -41.67 19.38 -8.47
CA VAL A 116 -41.80 19.00 -9.89
C VAL A 116 -43.21 18.53 -10.26
N GLY A 117 -44.16 18.58 -9.33
CA GLY A 117 -45.55 18.15 -9.58
C GLY A 117 -45.71 16.64 -9.74
N ALA A 118 -44.68 15.84 -9.46
CA ALA A 118 -44.70 14.40 -9.70
C ALA A 118 -45.13 13.61 -8.46
N GLU A 119 -46.04 12.66 -8.65
CA GLU A 119 -46.46 11.72 -7.62
C GLU A 119 -45.45 10.57 -7.48
N VAL A 120 -44.96 10.34 -6.26
CA VAL A 120 -44.04 9.22 -5.99
C VAL A 120 -44.82 7.95 -5.69
N VAL A 121 -44.60 6.91 -6.49
CA VAL A 121 -45.27 5.61 -6.41
C VAL A 121 -44.26 4.53 -5.99
N MET A 122 -44.52 3.85 -4.87
CA MET A 122 -43.67 2.78 -4.34
C MET A 122 -44.18 1.41 -4.78
N HIS A 123 -43.31 0.62 -5.41
CA HIS A 123 -43.53 -0.77 -5.79
C HIS A 123 -42.67 -1.64 -4.88
N VAL A 124 -43.29 -2.27 -3.88
CA VAL A 124 -42.57 -3.05 -2.89
C VAL A 124 -42.39 -4.49 -3.37
N LYS A 125 -41.15 -4.88 -3.66
CA LYS A 125 -40.79 -6.25 -4.02
C LYS A 125 -40.69 -7.13 -2.77
N ALA A 126 -41.48 -8.20 -2.71
CA ALA A 126 -41.35 -9.21 -1.68
C ALA A 126 -40.08 -10.07 -1.88
N LYS A 127 -39.65 -10.80 -0.84
CA LYS A 127 -38.41 -11.60 -0.87
C LYS A 127 -38.44 -12.72 -1.91
N ASN A 128 -39.59 -13.35 -2.10
CA ASN A 128 -39.77 -14.50 -3.01
C ASN A 128 -40.39 -14.10 -4.36
N ASP A 129 -40.49 -12.79 -4.62
CA ASP A 129 -41.09 -12.22 -5.82
C ASP A 129 -39.97 -11.72 -6.74
N ASP A 130 -40.08 -12.00 -8.03
CA ASP A 130 -39.12 -11.61 -9.07
C ASP A 130 -39.31 -10.15 -9.53
N GLY A 131 -40.41 -9.51 -9.11
CA GLY A 131 -40.78 -8.15 -9.45
C GLY A 131 -41.56 -8.03 -10.76
N THR A 132 -41.81 -9.12 -11.48
CA THR A 132 -42.35 -9.12 -12.86
C THR A 132 -43.67 -8.36 -12.96
N ALA A 133 -44.63 -8.66 -12.07
CA ALA A 133 -45.94 -8.00 -12.07
C ALA A 133 -45.86 -6.50 -11.72
N LEU A 134 -44.88 -6.12 -10.89
CA LEU A 134 -44.62 -4.73 -10.52
C LEU A 134 -44.00 -3.96 -11.69
N MET A 135 -43.06 -4.57 -12.42
CA MET A 135 -42.49 -4.01 -13.65
C MET A 135 -43.58 -3.78 -14.71
N ASP A 136 -44.49 -4.74 -14.90
CA ASP A 136 -45.63 -4.59 -15.80
C ASP A 136 -46.56 -3.43 -15.40
N SER A 137 -46.70 -3.19 -14.09
CA SER A 137 -47.44 -2.04 -13.58
C SER A 137 -46.78 -0.71 -13.97
N ILE A 138 -45.45 -0.63 -13.85
CA ILE A 138 -44.67 0.55 -14.27
C ILE A 138 -44.82 0.76 -15.79
N PHE A 139 -44.70 -0.29 -16.60
CA PHE A 139 -44.84 -0.18 -18.05
C PHE A 139 -46.25 0.23 -18.49
N ARG A 140 -47.29 -0.21 -17.79
CA ARG A 140 -48.66 0.29 -18.01
C ARG A 140 -48.76 1.80 -17.74
N ALA A 141 -48.14 2.29 -16.67
CA ALA A 141 -48.11 3.72 -16.35
C ALA A 141 -47.37 4.53 -17.43
N VAL A 142 -46.21 4.05 -17.88
CA VAL A 142 -45.43 4.66 -18.99
C VAL A 142 -46.29 4.80 -20.25
N ARG A 143 -46.96 3.71 -20.67
CA ARG A 143 -47.82 3.72 -21.86
C ARG A 143 -49.04 4.63 -21.68
N ALA A 144 -49.63 4.68 -20.50
CA ALA A 144 -50.77 5.54 -20.21
C ALA A 144 -50.39 7.03 -20.30
N GLN A 145 -49.23 7.43 -19.76
CA GLN A 145 -48.75 8.81 -19.87
C GLN A 145 -48.41 9.17 -21.31
N SER A 146 -47.73 8.29 -22.05
CA SER A 146 -47.36 8.52 -23.46
C SER A 146 -48.58 8.75 -24.36
N LYS A 147 -49.65 7.97 -24.17
CA LYS A 147 -50.93 8.16 -24.87
C LYS A 147 -51.59 9.51 -24.57
N LEU A 148 -51.51 9.98 -23.32
CA LEU A 148 -52.05 11.29 -22.93
C LEU A 148 -51.27 12.44 -23.57
N ASP A 149 -49.97 12.24 -23.80
CA ASP A 149 -49.09 13.23 -24.44
C ASP A 149 -49.16 13.16 -25.99
N GLY A 150 -49.96 12.26 -26.57
CA GLY A 150 -50.17 12.15 -28.01
C GLY A 150 -49.07 11.40 -28.77
N HIS A 151 -48.24 10.62 -28.06
CA HIS A 151 -47.19 9.80 -28.66
C HIS A 151 -47.62 8.32 -28.76
N ASP A 152 -47.41 7.70 -29.92
CA ASP A 152 -47.75 6.28 -30.15
C ASP A 152 -46.76 5.31 -29.49
N THR A 153 -45.49 5.69 -29.40
CA THR A 153 -44.42 4.87 -28.80
C THR A 153 -43.60 5.72 -27.82
N PRO A 154 -43.54 5.38 -26.53
CA PRO A 154 -42.73 6.11 -25.56
C PRO A 154 -41.23 5.88 -25.79
N VAL A 155 -40.46 6.94 -25.62
CA VAL A 155 -39.00 6.88 -25.60
C VAL A 155 -38.52 6.72 -24.16
N VAL A 156 -37.85 5.61 -23.86
CA VAL A 156 -37.29 5.31 -22.53
C VAL A 156 -35.78 5.49 -22.58
N GLY A 157 -35.32 6.46 -21.82
CA GLY A 157 -33.92 6.71 -21.55
C GLY A 157 -33.38 5.73 -20.52
N TYR A 158 -32.25 5.10 -20.81
CA TYR A 158 -31.57 4.17 -19.90
C TYR A 158 -30.05 4.34 -19.99
N ILE A 159 -29.32 3.83 -18.98
CA ILE A 159 -27.86 3.92 -18.94
C ILE A 159 -27.30 2.72 -19.73
N ALA A 160 -27.02 2.92 -21.02
CA ALA A 160 -26.69 1.82 -21.93
C ALA A 160 -25.37 1.09 -21.62
N ARG A 161 -24.46 1.75 -20.90
CA ARG A 161 -23.12 1.22 -20.57
C ARG A 161 -23.09 0.37 -19.30
N GLU A 162 -24.17 0.33 -18.52
CA GLU A 162 -24.24 -0.50 -17.32
C GLU A 162 -24.89 -1.84 -17.64
N ALA A 163 -24.15 -2.93 -17.43
CA ALA A 163 -24.69 -4.26 -17.63
C ALA A 163 -25.72 -4.59 -16.53
N PRO A 164 -26.85 -5.25 -16.87
CA PRO A 164 -27.77 -5.73 -15.87
C PRO A 164 -27.10 -6.84 -15.04
N GLU A 165 -27.17 -6.70 -13.72
CA GLU A 165 -26.60 -7.68 -12.79
C GLU A 165 -27.61 -8.01 -11.70
N GLY A 166 -27.83 -9.31 -11.48
CA GLY A 166 -28.73 -9.81 -10.46
C GLY A 166 -30.16 -9.93 -10.97
N ASN A 167 -30.90 -10.88 -10.38
CA ASN A 167 -32.20 -11.34 -10.88
C ASN A 167 -33.19 -10.22 -11.20
N LEU A 168 -33.27 -9.17 -10.36
CA LEU A 168 -34.18 -8.05 -10.57
C LEU A 168 -33.85 -7.25 -11.84
N LEU A 169 -32.57 -6.96 -12.05
CA LEU A 169 -32.11 -6.12 -13.16
C LEU A 169 -32.07 -6.90 -14.48
N GLU A 170 -31.68 -8.17 -14.43
CA GLU A 170 -31.73 -9.08 -15.58
C GLU A 170 -33.17 -9.22 -16.08
N THR A 171 -34.12 -9.45 -15.17
CA THR A 171 -35.56 -9.51 -15.50
C THR A 171 -36.06 -8.17 -16.04
N TRP A 172 -35.63 -7.04 -15.44
CA TRP A 172 -35.99 -5.71 -15.91
C TRP A 172 -35.49 -5.44 -17.32
N ASP A 173 -34.23 -5.75 -17.62
CA ASP A 173 -33.62 -5.55 -18.94
C ASP A 173 -34.30 -6.42 -20.01
N GLU A 174 -34.58 -7.69 -19.71
CA GLU A 174 -35.33 -8.57 -20.61
C GLU A 174 -36.73 -8.01 -20.91
N LYS A 175 -37.47 -7.62 -19.87
CA LYS A 175 -38.82 -7.06 -20.04
C LYS A 175 -38.79 -5.72 -20.77
N LEU A 176 -37.80 -4.86 -20.50
CA LEU A 176 -37.66 -3.55 -21.16
C LEU A 176 -37.41 -3.71 -22.66
N LYS A 177 -36.54 -4.65 -23.05
CA LYS A 177 -36.27 -4.99 -24.46
C LYS A 177 -37.51 -5.55 -25.17
N ASN A 178 -38.33 -6.31 -24.45
CA ASN A 178 -39.58 -6.89 -24.98
C ASN A 178 -40.81 -5.96 -24.89
N ALA A 179 -40.67 -4.75 -24.32
CA ALA A 179 -41.80 -3.87 -24.05
C ALA A 179 -42.27 -3.02 -25.25
N ASN A 180 -41.63 -3.14 -26.42
CA ASN A 180 -41.85 -2.32 -27.61
C ASN A 180 -41.71 -0.81 -27.33
N PHE A 181 -40.71 -0.43 -26.53
CA PHE A 181 -40.33 0.96 -26.30
C PHE A 181 -39.14 1.34 -27.18
N GLN A 182 -39.02 2.62 -27.53
CA GLN A 182 -37.77 3.12 -28.09
C GLN A 182 -36.78 3.34 -26.96
N LEU A 183 -35.59 2.71 -27.01
CA LEU A 183 -34.59 2.80 -25.96
C LEU A 183 -33.42 3.66 -26.40
N ASN A 184 -33.15 4.75 -25.67
CA ASN A 184 -32.06 5.68 -25.96
C ASN A 184 -31.10 5.83 -24.77
N ASP A 185 -29.80 6.02 -25.06
CA ASP A 185 -28.79 6.21 -24.02
C ASP A 185 -28.86 7.61 -23.42
N ILE A 186 -28.91 7.70 -22.08
CA ILE A 186 -28.94 8.96 -21.32
C ILE A 186 -27.69 9.19 -20.47
N THR A 187 -26.64 8.39 -20.70
CA THR A 187 -25.36 8.51 -19.99
C THR A 187 -24.76 9.92 -20.09
N ASN A 188 -24.92 10.59 -21.22
CA ASN A 188 -24.41 11.94 -21.46
C ASN A 188 -25.20 13.00 -20.67
N GLY A 189 -26.52 12.86 -20.55
CA GLY A 189 -27.37 13.74 -19.73
C GLY A 189 -26.92 13.78 -18.27
N PHE A 190 -26.67 12.63 -17.66
CA PHE A 190 -26.11 12.56 -16.30
C PHE A 190 -24.67 13.08 -16.23
N SER A 191 -23.85 12.81 -17.24
CA SER A 191 -22.47 13.33 -17.30
C SER A 191 -22.44 14.86 -17.45
N ASP A 192 -23.50 15.47 -17.99
CA ASP A 192 -23.64 16.93 -17.96
C ASP A 192 -24.13 17.43 -16.61
N LEU A 193 -25.19 16.81 -16.09
CA LEU A 193 -25.81 17.15 -14.82
C LEU A 193 -24.83 17.10 -13.62
N PHE A 194 -23.93 16.12 -13.56
CA PHE A 194 -22.96 15.96 -12.47
C PHE A 194 -21.67 16.78 -12.65
N ALA A 195 -21.49 17.41 -13.80
CA ALA A 195 -20.20 18.01 -14.15
C ALA A 195 -19.82 19.19 -13.24
N VAL A 196 -20.80 20.06 -12.94
CA VAL A 196 -20.61 21.25 -12.10
C VAL A 196 -21.04 20.95 -10.68
N LYS A 197 -20.08 21.03 -9.75
CA LYS A 197 -20.28 20.71 -8.34
C LYS A 197 -20.72 21.96 -7.58
N ASP A 198 -21.66 21.79 -6.66
CA ASP A 198 -22.04 22.84 -5.72
C ASP A 198 -21.03 22.98 -4.56
N ASN A 199 -21.18 24.01 -3.73
CA ASN A 199 -20.23 24.29 -2.65
C ASN A 199 -20.08 23.14 -1.63
N ALA A 200 -21.15 22.37 -1.37
CA ALA A 200 -21.08 21.25 -0.45
C ALA A 200 -20.31 20.07 -1.09
N GLU A 201 -20.53 19.83 -2.37
CA GLU A 201 -19.80 18.84 -3.17
C GLU A 201 -18.30 19.18 -3.28
N ILE A 202 -17.99 20.44 -3.61
CA ILE A 202 -16.63 20.97 -3.64
C ILE A 202 -15.95 20.78 -2.27
N THR A 203 -16.67 21.09 -1.18
CA THR A 203 -16.13 20.90 0.18
C THR A 203 -15.81 19.44 0.47
N ASN A 204 -16.65 18.49 0.03
CA ASN A 204 -16.38 17.07 0.19
C ASN A 204 -15.15 16.63 -0.62
N VAL A 205 -15.01 17.11 -1.86
CA VAL A 205 -13.81 16.84 -2.68
C VAL A 205 -12.56 17.44 -2.04
N LYS A 206 -12.62 18.67 -1.50
CA LYS A 206 -11.49 19.29 -0.78
C LYS A 206 -11.06 18.46 0.42
N LYS A 207 -12.01 17.92 1.19
CA LYS A 207 -11.72 17.03 2.33
C LYS A 207 -11.07 15.74 1.89
N ALA A 208 -11.59 15.11 0.82
CA ALA A 208 -10.99 13.93 0.22
C ALA A 208 -9.56 14.21 -0.27
N ALA A 209 -9.36 15.29 -1.03
CA ALA A 209 -8.06 15.69 -1.55
C ALA A 209 -7.04 16.03 -0.46
N TYR A 210 -7.48 16.69 0.62
CA TYR A 210 -6.66 16.97 1.78
C TYR A 210 -6.19 15.69 2.47
N LEU A 211 -7.09 14.71 2.66
CA LEU A 211 -6.71 13.41 3.19
C LEU A 211 -5.74 12.69 2.25
N THR A 212 -6.05 12.63 0.96
CA THR A 212 -5.23 12.01 -0.08
C THR A 212 -3.81 12.55 -0.09
N SER A 213 -3.64 13.87 -0.16
CA SER A 213 -2.32 14.51 -0.14
C SER A 213 -1.60 14.37 1.21
N SER A 214 -2.34 14.37 2.32
CA SER A 214 -1.78 14.12 3.66
C SER A 214 -1.25 12.70 3.81
N VAL A 215 -1.94 11.68 3.25
CA VAL A 215 -1.46 10.30 3.24
C VAL A 215 -0.20 10.17 2.39
N MET A 216 -0.17 10.79 1.19
CA MET A 216 1.03 10.80 0.35
C MET A 216 2.23 11.40 1.11
N LYS A 217 2.05 12.59 1.69
CA LYS A 217 3.13 13.34 2.35
C LYS A 217 3.57 12.75 3.69
N HIS A 218 2.64 12.36 4.55
CA HIS A 218 2.93 12.02 5.94
C HIS A 218 3.05 10.53 6.20
N PHE A 219 2.67 9.69 5.24
CA PHE A 219 2.77 8.24 5.37
C PHE A 219 3.57 7.63 4.23
N VAL A 220 3.14 7.81 2.97
CA VAL A 220 3.75 7.11 1.83
C VAL A 220 5.21 7.53 1.63
N VAL A 221 5.49 8.83 1.55
CA VAL A 221 6.86 9.35 1.36
C VAL A 221 7.80 8.88 2.49
N PRO A 222 7.49 9.11 3.79
CA PRO A 222 8.35 8.61 4.89
C PRO A 222 8.49 7.09 4.92
N LYS A 223 7.47 6.34 4.48
CA LYS A 223 7.52 4.88 4.41
C LYS A 223 8.44 4.42 3.29
N LEU A 224 8.40 5.06 2.12
CA LEU A 224 9.29 4.77 1.00
C LEU A 224 10.74 5.09 1.38
N GLU A 225 11.01 6.29 1.90
CA GLU A 225 12.33 6.72 2.40
C GLU A 225 12.89 5.69 3.37
N LYS A 226 12.11 5.35 4.41
CA LYS A 226 12.52 4.33 5.38
C LYS A 226 12.79 2.95 4.78
N VAL A 227 12.01 2.54 3.78
CA VAL A 227 12.22 1.24 3.11
C VAL A 227 13.52 1.23 2.31
N ILE A 228 13.81 2.36 1.65
CA ILE A 228 15.01 2.57 0.85
C ILE A 228 16.25 2.65 1.77
N ASP A 229 16.22 3.53 2.78
CA ASP A 229 17.32 3.76 3.73
C ASP A 229 17.70 2.50 4.53
N GLU A 230 16.69 1.71 4.94
CA GLU A 230 16.92 0.48 5.70
C GLU A 230 17.12 -0.76 4.79
N GLU A 231 17.22 -0.57 3.47
CA GLU A 231 17.35 -1.61 2.43
C GLU A 231 16.35 -2.76 2.61
N LYS A 232 15.11 -2.42 2.95
CA LYS A 232 14.07 -3.41 3.23
C LYS A 232 13.47 -3.96 1.95
N LYS A 233 13.20 -5.27 1.97
CA LYS A 233 12.40 -5.95 0.94
C LYS A 233 10.94 -5.89 1.34
N VAL A 234 10.17 -5.03 0.66
CA VAL A 234 8.74 -4.86 0.84
C VAL A 234 8.07 -4.95 -0.53
N SER A 235 7.00 -5.73 -0.65
CA SER A 235 6.24 -5.83 -1.90
C SER A 235 5.38 -4.59 -2.16
N HIS A 236 5.07 -4.34 -3.44
CA HIS A 236 4.12 -3.29 -3.80
C HIS A 236 2.73 -3.53 -3.16
N SER A 237 2.27 -4.78 -3.13
CA SER A 237 1.03 -5.17 -2.45
C SER A 237 1.03 -4.89 -0.95
N SER A 238 2.17 -5.07 -0.26
CA SER A 238 2.28 -4.74 1.16
C SER A 238 2.22 -3.23 1.41
N LEU A 239 2.81 -2.41 0.52
CA LEU A 239 2.71 -0.95 0.60
C LEU A 239 1.29 -0.46 0.32
N MET A 240 0.59 -1.11 -0.62
CA MET A 240 -0.82 -0.88 -0.89
C MET A 240 -1.68 -1.13 0.35
N ASP A 241 -1.60 -2.32 0.94
CA ASP A 241 -2.36 -2.70 2.14
C ASP A 241 -2.11 -1.77 3.32
N ASP A 242 -0.85 -1.38 3.53
CA ASP A 242 -0.45 -0.45 4.59
C ASP A 242 -1.05 0.95 4.34
N THR A 243 -1.03 1.41 3.09
CA THR A 243 -1.56 2.72 2.70
C THR A 243 -3.08 2.77 2.79
N GLU A 244 -3.76 1.71 2.37
CA GLU A 244 -5.22 1.59 2.47
C GLU A 244 -5.69 1.71 3.94
N LYS A 245 -5.04 1.00 4.86
CA LYS A 245 -5.35 1.10 6.30
C LYS A 245 -5.18 2.51 6.85
N VAL A 246 -4.26 3.30 6.29
CA VAL A 246 -4.02 4.68 6.72
C VAL A 246 -5.06 5.62 6.15
N ILE A 247 -5.51 5.41 4.90
CA ILE A 247 -6.62 6.17 4.31
C ILE A 247 -7.89 5.96 5.15
N LEU A 248 -8.22 4.71 5.50
CA LEU A 248 -9.43 4.38 6.28
C LEU A 248 -9.37 4.88 7.74
N GLU A 249 -8.18 5.18 8.26
CA GLU A 249 -7.97 5.71 9.60
C GLU A 249 -7.26 7.09 9.55
N PRO A 250 -7.96 8.17 9.15
CA PRO A 250 -7.35 9.48 8.89
C PRO A 250 -6.62 10.08 10.11
N ALA A 251 -6.97 9.65 11.32
CA ALA A 251 -6.27 10.03 12.55
C ALA A 251 -4.79 9.62 12.55
N LYS A 252 -4.40 8.54 11.85
CA LYS A 252 -3.00 8.08 11.73
C LYS A 252 -2.09 9.12 11.07
N VAL A 253 -2.65 9.97 10.20
CA VAL A 253 -1.94 11.07 9.53
C VAL A 253 -2.35 12.45 10.07
N LYS A 254 -2.88 12.50 11.30
CA LYS A 254 -3.31 13.73 11.99
C LYS A 254 -4.42 14.51 11.25
N VAL A 255 -5.19 13.85 10.39
CA VAL A 255 -6.30 14.45 9.66
C VAL A 255 -7.60 14.25 10.45
N LYS A 256 -8.27 15.36 10.79
CA LYS A 256 -9.52 15.37 11.57
C LYS A 256 -10.74 15.22 10.65
N LEU A 257 -10.93 14.02 10.10
CA LEU A 257 -12.14 13.64 9.36
C LEU A 257 -12.87 12.48 10.05
N LYS A 258 -14.18 12.40 9.86
CA LYS A 258 -14.99 11.27 10.35
C LYS A 258 -14.66 10.03 9.52
N ALA A 259 -14.12 9.00 10.16
CA ALA A 259 -13.72 7.76 9.49
C ALA A 259 -14.89 7.07 8.76
N ASP A 260 -16.10 7.10 9.33
CA ASP A 260 -17.31 6.52 8.71
C ASP A 260 -17.67 7.12 7.34
N ASN A 261 -17.15 8.32 7.04
CA ASN A 261 -17.39 9.02 5.78
C ASN A 261 -16.23 8.86 4.80
N VAL A 262 -15.16 8.17 5.19
CA VAL A 262 -13.94 7.99 4.42
C VAL A 262 -13.91 6.59 3.82
N ASP A 263 -13.46 6.52 2.57
CA ASP A 263 -13.21 5.26 1.86
C ASP A 263 -12.02 5.45 0.90
N ILE A 264 -11.51 4.37 0.33
CA ILE A 264 -10.55 4.43 -0.78
C ILE A 264 -11.29 4.71 -2.10
N CYS A 265 -10.62 5.34 -3.06
CA CYS A 265 -11.16 5.44 -4.42
C CYS A 265 -10.89 4.18 -5.24
N TYR A 266 -9.76 3.54 -4.98
CA TYR A 266 -9.24 2.31 -5.60
C TYR A 266 -8.07 1.84 -4.72
N PRO A 267 -7.66 0.56 -4.79
CA PRO A 267 -6.50 0.07 -4.06
C PRO A 267 -5.24 0.87 -4.42
N PRO A 268 -4.50 1.46 -3.45
CA PRO A 268 -3.32 2.27 -3.73
C PRO A 268 -2.32 1.58 -4.68
N ILE A 269 -1.86 2.31 -5.70
CA ILE A 269 -1.01 1.74 -6.75
C ILE A 269 0.45 2.09 -6.45
N PHE A 270 1.30 1.07 -6.39
CA PHE A 270 2.76 1.16 -6.30
C PHE A 270 3.39 0.36 -7.45
N GLN A 271 4.30 0.99 -8.18
CA GLN A 271 4.98 0.37 -9.33
C GLN A 271 6.46 0.75 -9.33
N SER A 272 7.33 -0.22 -9.57
CA SER A 272 8.77 -0.03 -9.76
C SER A 272 9.38 -1.22 -10.50
N GLY A 273 10.67 -1.15 -10.84
CA GLY A 273 11.42 -2.31 -11.35
C GLY A 273 11.09 -2.72 -12.79
N GLY A 274 10.68 -1.77 -13.63
CA GLY A 274 10.50 -1.96 -15.07
C GLY A 274 9.08 -2.34 -15.50
N GLU A 275 8.19 -2.62 -14.55
CA GLU A 275 6.79 -2.95 -14.79
C GLU A 275 5.89 -1.78 -14.41
N PHE A 276 5.39 -1.07 -15.42
CA PHE A 276 4.54 0.10 -15.23
C PHE A 276 3.27 -0.01 -16.07
N ASP A 277 2.13 0.35 -15.46
CA ASP A 277 0.86 0.54 -16.15
C ASP A 277 0.23 1.84 -15.66
N LEU A 278 0.15 2.84 -16.55
CA LEU A 278 -0.43 4.14 -16.22
C LEU A 278 -1.96 4.18 -16.40
N LYS A 279 -2.60 3.04 -16.67
CA LYS A 279 -4.05 2.95 -16.69
C LYS A 279 -4.60 3.07 -15.27
N PRO A 280 -5.76 3.72 -15.09
CA PRO A 280 -6.45 3.75 -13.79
C PRO A 280 -6.84 2.37 -13.24
N SER A 281 -6.85 1.33 -14.08
CA SER A 281 -7.15 -0.05 -13.70
C SER A 281 -5.92 -0.85 -13.26
N ALA A 282 -4.75 -0.22 -13.18
CA ALA A 282 -3.54 -0.90 -12.75
C ALA A 282 -3.64 -1.32 -11.27
N SER A 283 -2.92 -2.37 -10.91
CA SER A 283 -2.87 -2.92 -9.55
C SER A 283 -1.43 -3.07 -9.08
N SER A 284 -1.19 -2.90 -7.79
CA SER A 284 0.09 -3.23 -7.16
C SER A 284 0.32 -4.74 -7.22
N ASN A 285 1.48 -5.17 -7.72
CA ASN A 285 1.85 -6.59 -7.81
C ASN A 285 2.57 -7.09 -6.52
N ASP A 286 2.96 -8.37 -6.48
CA ASP A 286 3.68 -8.94 -5.33
C ASP A 286 5.21 -8.84 -5.44
N GLU A 287 5.73 -8.18 -6.48
CA GLU A 287 7.16 -7.93 -6.61
C GLU A 287 7.62 -6.93 -5.54
N ASN A 288 8.88 -7.10 -5.12
CA ASN A 288 9.50 -6.18 -4.17
C ASN A 288 9.78 -4.83 -4.82
N LEU A 289 9.60 -3.76 -4.03
CA LEU A 289 10.00 -2.41 -4.39
C LEU A 289 11.46 -2.42 -4.85
N TYR A 290 11.71 -1.83 -6.01
CA TYR A 290 13.00 -1.75 -6.65
C TYR A 290 13.51 -0.32 -6.64
N TYR A 291 14.67 -0.13 -6.02
CA TYR A 291 15.26 1.19 -5.73
C TYR A 291 16.79 1.19 -5.86
N ASP A 292 17.36 0.28 -6.67
CA ASP A 292 18.78 0.42 -7.04
C ASP A 292 18.98 1.67 -7.92
N SER A 293 20.24 2.04 -8.21
CA SER A 293 20.52 3.19 -9.05
C SER A 293 19.79 3.16 -10.39
N THR A 294 19.36 4.34 -10.88
CA THR A 294 18.54 4.53 -12.09
C THR A 294 17.13 3.96 -12.00
N SER A 295 16.54 3.91 -10.80
CA SER A 295 15.18 3.40 -10.59
C SER A 295 14.12 4.51 -10.57
N VAL A 296 12.89 4.10 -10.90
CA VAL A 296 11.71 4.96 -10.86
C VAL A 296 10.61 4.24 -10.08
N ILE A 297 9.96 4.97 -9.16
CA ILE A 297 8.85 4.48 -8.35
C ILE A 297 7.63 5.36 -8.62
N ILE A 298 6.53 4.77 -9.07
CA ILE A 298 5.24 5.46 -9.21
C ILE A 298 4.35 5.09 -8.05
N CYS A 299 3.77 6.10 -7.39
CA CYS A 299 2.71 5.92 -6.41
C CYS A 299 1.48 6.73 -6.81
N ALA A 300 0.31 6.08 -6.87
CA ALA A 300 -0.97 6.76 -7.07
C ALA A 300 -1.97 6.35 -6.00
N ILE A 301 -2.52 7.35 -5.29
CA ILE A 301 -3.48 7.14 -4.21
C ILE A 301 -4.67 8.07 -4.36
N GLY A 302 -5.85 7.59 -3.97
CA GLY A 302 -7.07 8.37 -3.96
C GLY A 302 -7.95 8.00 -2.77
N SER A 303 -8.37 9.00 -2.01
CA SER A 303 -9.37 8.84 -0.96
C SER A 303 -10.70 9.46 -1.35
N ARG A 304 -11.76 8.94 -0.76
CA ARG A 304 -13.15 9.31 -0.97
C ARG A 304 -13.73 9.82 0.33
N TYR A 305 -14.42 10.96 0.29
CA TYR A 305 -15.09 11.52 1.47
C TYR A 305 -16.55 11.84 1.15
N ASN A 306 -17.50 11.30 1.93
CA ASN A 306 -18.94 11.40 1.66
C ASN A 306 -19.28 11.00 0.21
N SER A 307 -18.64 9.94 -0.31
CA SER A 307 -18.74 9.47 -1.69
C SER A 307 -18.08 10.33 -2.78
N TYR A 308 -17.45 11.46 -2.47
CA TYR A 308 -16.71 12.26 -3.46
C TYR A 308 -15.24 11.88 -3.51
N CYS A 309 -14.75 11.60 -4.71
CA CYS A 309 -13.41 11.10 -4.99
C CYS A 309 -12.37 12.22 -5.09
N SER A 310 -11.11 11.84 -4.86
CA SER A 310 -9.93 12.65 -5.12
C SER A 310 -8.78 11.73 -5.53
N ASN A 311 -7.75 12.29 -6.16
CA ASN A 311 -6.62 11.55 -6.68
C ASN A 311 -5.32 12.36 -6.61
N VAL A 312 -4.22 11.69 -6.29
CA VAL A 312 -2.86 12.20 -6.44
C VAL A 312 -1.94 11.08 -6.95
N ALA A 313 -1.04 11.40 -7.86
CA ALA A 313 0.03 10.50 -8.27
C ALA A 313 1.36 11.23 -8.32
N ARG A 314 2.41 10.57 -7.82
CA ARG A 314 3.78 11.06 -7.78
C ARG A 314 4.71 10.00 -8.31
N THR A 315 5.79 10.48 -8.92
CA THR A 315 6.91 9.65 -9.33
C THR A 315 8.14 10.07 -8.53
N PHE A 316 8.81 9.09 -7.94
CA PHE A 316 10.06 9.26 -7.21
C PHE A 316 11.20 8.68 -8.05
N LEU A 317 12.33 9.38 -8.09
CA LEU A 317 13.48 9.05 -8.91
C LEU A 317 14.65 8.68 -8.00
N ILE A 318 15.29 7.54 -8.22
CA ILE A 318 16.42 7.06 -7.40
C ILE A 318 17.67 6.97 -8.27
N ASP A 319 18.69 7.77 -7.96
CA ASP A 319 19.88 8.02 -8.79
C ASP A 319 19.51 8.17 -10.28
N ALA A 320 18.63 9.12 -10.56
CA ALA A 320 18.07 9.32 -11.89
C ALA A 320 19.16 9.61 -12.93
N ASN A 321 19.11 8.95 -14.09
CA ASN A 321 19.94 9.35 -15.22
C ASN A 321 19.38 10.59 -15.93
N ALA A 322 20.17 11.18 -16.83
CA ALA A 322 19.79 12.40 -17.55
C ALA A 322 18.46 12.26 -18.33
N MET A 323 18.14 11.07 -18.86
CA MET A 323 16.88 10.84 -19.57
C MET A 323 15.69 10.79 -18.61
N GLN A 324 15.83 10.14 -17.45
CA GLN A 324 14.79 10.08 -16.42
C GLN A 324 14.50 11.47 -15.85
N SER A 325 15.53 12.25 -15.53
CA SER A 325 15.38 13.62 -15.04
C SER A 325 14.72 14.51 -16.10
N LYS A 326 15.19 14.47 -17.35
CA LYS A 326 14.59 15.24 -18.46
C LYS A 326 13.11 14.87 -18.66
N ALA A 327 12.78 13.57 -18.66
CA ALA A 327 11.40 13.11 -18.83
C ALA A 327 10.49 13.61 -17.71
N TYR A 328 10.95 13.59 -16.46
CA TYR A 328 10.19 14.11 -15.32
C TYR A 328 9.98 15.63 -15.40
N GLU A 329 11.04 16.40 -15.69
CA GLU A 329 10.96 17.87 -15.80
C GLU A 329 10.02 18.33 -16.91
N VAL A 330 10.08 17.69 -18.08
CA VAL A 330 9.16 17.98 -19.18
C VAL A 330 7.73 17.59 -18.82
N LEU A 331 7.55 16.45 -18.14
CA LEU A 331 6.23 16.03 -17.66
C LEU A 331 5.65 17.03 -16.66
N LEU A 332 6.46 17.54 -15.73
CA LEU A 332 6.07 18.54 -14.74
C LEU A 332 5.59 19.83 -15.43
N LYS A 333 6.37 20.37 -16.39
CA LYS A 333 5.97 21.54 -17.18
C LYS A 333 4.68 21.30 -17.97
N ALA A 334 4.55 20.13 -18.61
CA ALA A 334 3.36 19.78 -19.39
C ALA A 334 2.12 19.63 -18.48
N HIS A 335 2.29 19.04 -17.30
CA HIS A 335 1.23 18.92 -16.29
C HIS A 335 0.76 20.29 -15.79
N ASP A 336 1.68 21.20 -15.46
CA ASP A 336 1.35 22.57 -15.05
C ASP A 336 0.68 23.39 -16.16
N ALA A 337 1.09 23.18 -17.42
CA ALA A 337 0.43 23.79 -18.58
C ALA A 337 -1.01 23.29 -18.74
N ALA A 338 -1.26 21.98 -18.57
CA ALA A 338 -2.62 21.44 -18.60
C ALA A 338 -3.49 22.01 -17.48
N ILE A 339 -2.96 22.10 -16.25
CA ILE A 339 -3.68 22.71 -15.11
C ILE A 339 -4.00 24.16 -15.41
N SER A 340 -3.03 24.94 -15.88
CA SER A 340 -3.20 26.37 -16.17
C SER A 340 -4.25 26.66 -17.24
N ALA A 341 -4.50 25.70 -18.14
CA ALA A 341 -5.52 25.78 -19.18
C ALA A 341 -6.95 25.47 -18.69
N LEU A 342 -7.12 24.92 -17.47
CA LEU A 342 -8.42 24.63 -16.88
C LEU A 342 -9.10 25.89 -16.34
N LYS A 343 -9.59 26.72 -17.26
CA LYS A 343 -10.31 27.97 -16.97
C LYS A 343 -11.72 27.95 -17.54
N PRO A 344 -12.70 28.60 -16.90
CA PRO A 344 -14.04 28.76 -17.48
C PRO A 344 -13.98 29.33 -18.90
N GLY A 345 -14.81 28.81 -19.80
CA GLY A 345 -14.88 29.22 -21.19
C GLY A 345 -13.91 28.49 -22.14
N ASN A 346 -12.82 27.91 -21.63
CA ASN A 346 -11.95 27.06 -22.44
C ASN A 346 -12.63 25.73 -22.78
N LYS A 347 -12.25 25.11 -23.90
CA LYS A 347 -12.62 23.72 -24.20
C LYS A 347 -11.74 22.75 -23.41
N ALA A 348 -12.29 21.59 -23.04
CA ALA A 348 -11.53 20.52 -22.37
C ALA A 348 -10.32 20.05 -23.18
N SER A 349 -10.39 20.09 -24.51
CA SER A 349 -9.29 19.76 -25.43
C SER A 349 -8.08 20.68 -25.30
N VAL A 350 -8.28 21.96 -24.93
CA VAL A 350 -7.20 22.95 -24.76
C VAL A 350 -6.23 22.52 -23.67
N ALA A 351 -6.70 21.88 -22.60
CA ALA A 351 -5.83 21.39 -21.53
C ALA A 351 -4.85 20.31 -22.02
N TYR A 352 -5.32 19.38 -22.85
CA TYR A 352 -4.46 18.37 -23.45
C TYR A 352 -3.49 18.98 -24.47
N GLN A 353 -3.97 19.89 -25.31
CA GLN A 353 -3.15 20.59 -26.31
C GLN A 353 -2.03 21.41 -25.65
N ALA A 354 -2.31 22.08 -24.53
CA ALA A 354 -1.31 22.82 -23.76
C ALA A 354 -0.18 21.91 -23.26
N ALA A 355 -0.51 20.75 -22.69
CA ALA A 355 0.48 19.75 -22.30
C ALA A 355 1.28 19.23 -23.50
N PHE A 356 0.59 18.84 -24.57
CA PHE A 356 1.22 18.29 -25.77
C PHE A 356 2.19 19.29 -26.43
N SER A 357 1.83 20.58 -26.46
CA SER A 357 2.69 21.65 -27.02
C SER A 357 4.00 21.82 -26.25
N ILE A 358 3.98 21.63 -24.93
CA ILE A 358 5.21 21.63 -24.11
C ILE A 358 6.10 20.44 -24.49
N VAL A 359 5.51 19.25 -24.64
CA VAL A 359 6.26 18.05 -24.99
C VAL A 359 6.86 18.17 -26.40
N GLU A 360 6.11 18.62 -27.39
CA GLU A 360 6.63 18.84 -28.75
C GLU A 360 7.77 19.86 -28.79
N LYS A 361 7.72 20.88 -27.93
CA LYS A 361 8.74 21.94 -27.88
C LYS A 361 10.01 21.48 -27.15
N ASP A 362 9.86 20.90 -25.96
CA ASP A 362 11.00 20.67 -25.05
C ASP A 362 11.59 19.24 -25.18
N ALA A 363 10.79 18.26 -25.63
CA ALA A 363 11.24 16.87 -25.86
C ALA A 363 10.36 16.13 -26.90
N PRO A 364 10.43 16.52 -28.19
CA PRO A 364 9.62 15.94 -29.25
C PRO A 364 9.79 14.41 -29.38
N GLU A 365 10.96 13.89 -29.02
CA GLU A 365 11.26 12.46 -29.00
C GLU A 365 10.39 11.67 -28.02
N LEU A 366 9.83 12.32 -26.97
CA LEU A 366 8.96 11.69 -25.98
C LEU A 366 7.47 11.79 -26.33
N ALA A 367 7.10 12.54 -27.37
CA ALA A 367 5.70 12.81 -27.72
C ALA A 367 4.89 11.53 -28.02
N ALA A 368 5.52 10.52 -28.62
CA ALA A 368 4.88 9.24 -28.91
C ALA A 368 4.50 8.47 -27.64
N ASN A 369 5.25 8.67 -26.55
CA ASN A 369 5.11 7.99 -25.26
C ASN A 369 4.13 8.70 -24.32
N LEU A 370 3.71 9.93 -24.64
CA LEU A 370 2.76 10.67 -23.81
C LEU A 370 1.39 9.97 -23.78
N THR A 371 0.76 9.95 -22.60
CA THR A 371 -0.62 9.49 -22.44
C THR A 371 -1.55 10.22 -23.40
N LYS A 372 -2.55 9.51 -23.95
CA LYS A 372 -3.51 10.08 -24.91
C LYS A 372 -4.59 10.98 -24.29
N SER A 373 -4.52 11.18 -22.97
CA SER A 373 -5.40 12.03 -22.17
C SER A 373 -4.58 12.61 -21.02
N ALA A 374 -4.93 13.83 -20.61
CA ALA A 374 -4.43 14.50 -19.40
C ALA A 374 -5.37 14.27 -18.20
N GLY A 375 -6.11 13.16 -18.20
CA GLY A 375 -7.07 12.81 -17.15
C GLY A 375 -8.55 13.06 -17.50
N THR A 376 -9.40 13.15 -16.47
CA THR A 376 -10.86 13.24 -16.61
C THR A 376 -11.50 14.07 -15.50
N GLY A 377 -12.78 14.42 -15.65
CA GLY A 377 -13.59 14.89 -14.53
C GLY A 377 -13.62 13.87 -13.38
N ILE A 378 -13.77 14.37 -12.16
CA ILE A 378 -13.84 13.58 -10.92
C ILE A 378 -14.92 14.16 -10.00
N GLY A 379 -15.62 13.30 -9.27
CA GLY A 379 -16.72 13.68 -8.39
C GLY A 379 -17.23 12.46 -7.62
N LEU A 380 -18.52 12.16 -7.76
CA LEU A 380 -19.09 10.90 -7.23
C LEU A 380 -18.54 9.67 -7.98
N GLU A 381 -18.21 9.88 -9.25
CA GLU A 381 -17.48 8.95 -10.10
C GLU A 381 -15.99 9.30 -10.03
N PHE A 382 -15.13 8.29 -9.87
CA PHE A 382 -13.68 8.50 -9.96
C PHE A 382 -13.25 8.98 -11.36
N ARG A 383 -13.98 8.54 -12.39
CA ARG A 383 -13.75 8.89 -13.79
C ARG A 383 -15.05 9.32 -14.48
N GLU A 384 -15.25 10.62 -14.62
CA GLU A 384 -16.37 11.17 -15.39
C GLU A 384 -16.00 11.18 -16.88
N SER A 385 -16.42 10.13 -17.61
CA SER A 385 -16.02 9.89 -19.00
C SER A 385 -16.41 11.03 -19.97
N GLY A 386 -17.53 11.70 -19.72
CA GLY A 386 -17.98 12.88 -20.48
C GLY A 386 -17.10 14.14 -20.29
N LEU A 387 -16.14 14.11 -19.38
CA LEU A 387 -15.20 15.19 -19.08
C LEU A 387 -13.74 14.74 -19.26
N SER A 388 -13.45 13.93 -20.27
CA SER A 388 -12.06 13.54 -20.58
C SER A 388 -11.26 14.70 -21.16
N LEU A 389 -10.06 14.94 -20.61
CA LEU A 389 -9.11 15.94 -21.09
C LEU A 389 -8.25 15.35 -22.20
N ASN A 390 -8.82 15.21 -23.40
CA ASN A 390 -8.13 14.68 -24.58
C ASN A 390 -8.29 15.64 -25.77
N GLY A 391 -7.50 15.45 -26.83
CA GLY A 391 -7.48 16.35 -27.99
C GLY A 391 -8.78 16.46 -28.81
N LYS A 392 -9.84 15.71 -28.47
CA LYS A 392 -11.12 15.66 -29.20
C LYS A 392 -12.31 16.19 -28.40
N ASN A 393 -12.15 16.49 -27.11
CA ASN A 393 -13.28 16.89 -26.27
C ASN A 393 -13.52 18.41 -26.34
N ASP A 394 -14.54 18.82 -27.09
CA ASP A 394 -14.91 20.23 -27.28
C ASP A 394 -15.77 20.82 -26.16
N ARG A 395 -16.01 20.07 -25.07
CA ARG A 395 -16.85 20.54 -23.97
C ARG A 395 -16.26 21.77 -23.29
N VAL A 396 -17.10 22.80 -23.13
CA VAL A 396 -16.71 24.07 -22.50
C VAL A 396 -16.66 23.90 -20.98
N LEU A 397 -15.54 24.28 -20.40
CA LEU A 397 -15.28 24.25 -18.96
C LEU A 397 -16.10 25.34 -18.26
N LYS A 398 -16.65 25.00 -17.10
CA LYS A 398 -17.42 25.91 -16.24
C LYS A 398 -16.79 25.93 -14.83
N ALA A 399 -16.92 27.05 -14.13
CA ALA A 399 -16.54 27.12 -12.73
C ALA A 399 -17.33 26.07 -11.92
N GLY A 400 -16.67 25.46 -10.94
CA GLY A 400 -17.21 24.34 -10.14
C GLY A 400 -17.04 22.96 -10.78
N MET A 401 -16.53 22.85 -12.01
CA MET A 401 -16.04 21.56 -12.51
C MET A 401 -14.77 21.15 -11.78
N ILE A 402 -14.55 19.83 -11.65
CA ILE A 402 -13.39 19.28 -10.94
C ILE A 402 -12.78 18.16 -11.79
N PHE A 403 -11.46 18.18 -11.92
CA PHE A 403 -10.69 17.25 -12.74
C PHE A 403 -9.63 16.53 -11.93
N ASN A 404 -9.46 15.23 -12.20
CA ASN A 404 -8.22 14.52 -11.94
C ASN A 404 -7.32 14.76 -13.14
N VAL A 405 -6.38 15.69 -13.03
CA VAL A 405 -5.41 16.01 -14.08
C VAL A 405 -4.26 15.03 -13.97
N SER A 406 -4.26 14.01 -14.81
CA SER A 406 -3.31 12.89 -14.79
C SER A 406 -2.62 12.74 -16.14
N LEU A 407 -1.30 12.90 -16.14
CA LEU A 407 -0.47 12.91 -17.35
C LEU A 407 0.80 12.09 -17.08
N GLY A 408 1.28 11.34 -18.08
CA GLY A 408 2.50 10.56 -17.95
C GLY A 408 3.15 10.17 -19.27
N PHE A 409 4.40 9.71 -19.19
CA PHE A 409 5.10 9.06 -20.30
C PHE A 409 5.17 7.55 -20.05
N GLN A 410 4.80 6.78 -21.06
CA GLN A 410 4.72 5.32 -21.00
C GLN A 410 5.86 4.68 -21.78
N ASN A 411 6.41 3.57 -21.27
CA ASN A 411 7.35 2.70 -22.00
C ASN A 411 8.61 3.43 -22.51
N LEU A 412 9.15 4.36 -21.73
CA LEU A 412 10.45 4.96 -22.02
C LEU A 412 11.56 3.92 -21.83
N GLN A 413 12.65 4.05 -22.59
CA GLN A 413 13.76 3.11 -22.57
C GLN A 413 15.08 3.81 -22.25
N THR A 414 15.87 3.21 -21.38
CA THR A 414 17.22 3.66 -21.01
C THR A 414 18.25 2.64 -21.50
N GLU A 415 19.46 3.10 -21.78
CA GLU A 415 20.56 2.24 -22.20
C GLU A 415 21.22 1.57 -20.97
N THR A 416 20.52 0.61 -20.36
CA THR A 416 21.06 -0.19 -19.24
C THR A 416 21.06 -1.68 -19.58
N LYS A 417 21.98 -2.42 -18.96
CA LYS A 417 22.03 -3.90 -19.04
C LYS A 417 21.05 -4.56 -18.07
N ASN A 418 20.42 -3.79 -17.18
CA ASN A 418 19.54 -4.29 -16.16
C ASN A 418 18.08 -4.25 -16.65
N PRO A 419 17.42 -5.40 -16.83
CA PRO A 419 16.04 -5.42 -17.34
C PRO A 419 15.06 -4.64 -16.44
N LYS A 420 15.34 -4.51 -15.13
CA LYS A 420 14.49 -3.78 -14.18
C LYS A 420 14.59 -2.24 -14.28
N THR A 421 15.64 -1.71 -14.91
CA THR A 421 15.79 -0.25 -15.13
C THR A 421 15.75 0.14 -16.60
N GLN A 422 15.83 -0.84 -17.51
CA GLN A 422 15.79 -0.62 -18.95
C GLN A 422 14.51 0.09 -19.41
N LYS A 423 13.35 -0.28 -18.85
CA LYS A 423 12.07 0.36 -19.15
C LYS A 423 11.58 1.14 -17.97
N PHE A 424 11.05 2.33 -18.21
CA PHE A 424 10.43 3.13 -17.16
C PHE A 424 9.23 3.92 -17.67
N SER A 425 8.43 4.41 -16.73
CA SER A 425 7.35 5.36 -16.98
C SER A 425 7.39 6.43 -15.91
N VAL A 426 6.81 7.60 -16.20
CA VAL A 426 6.67 8.70 -15.23
C VAL A 426 5.21 9.17 -15.25
N LEU A 427 4.65 9.45 -14.08
CA LEU A 427 3.24 9.83 -13.89
C LEU A 427 3.11 10.95 -12.85
N LEU A 428 2.33 11.96 -13.19
CA LEU A 428 1.85 12.99 -12.28
C LEU A 428 0.33 13.05 -12.32
N ALA A 429 -0.30 13.14 -11.15
CA ALA A 429 -1.72 13.41 -11.07
C ALA A 429 -2.06 14.33 -9.90
N ASP A 430 -3.02 15.23 -10.11
CA ASP A 430 -3.54 16.12 -9.08
C ASP A 430 -5.05 16.34 -9.26
N THR A 431 -5.74 16.58 -8.14
CA THR A 431 -7.15 16.99 -8.16
C THR A 431 -7.23 18.50 -8.25
N VAL A 432 -7.93 19.01 -9.26
CA VAL A 432 -7.99 20.43 -9.60
C VAL A 432 -9.42 20.90 -9.74
N ILE A 433 -9.76 22.00 -9.07
CA ILE A 433 -11.06 22.66 -9.17
C ILE A 433 -10.94 23.82 -10.16
N VAL A 434 -11.85 23.87 -11.13
CA VAL A 434 -12.01 25.03 -12.01
C VAL A 434 -12.70 26.14 -11.23
N SER A 435 -11.95 27.17 -10.85
CA SER A 435 -12.50 28.37 -10.19
C SER A 435 -12.70 29.49 -11.21
N GLU A 436 -13.37 30.58 -10.80
CA GLU A 436 -13.64 31.74 -11.66
C GLU A 436 -12.36 32.40 -12.21
N ASN A 437 -11.30 32.49 -11.40
CA ASN A 437 -10.06 33.18 -11.77
C ASN A 437 -8.95 32.22 -12.21
N PHE A 438 -8.52 31.36 -11.28
CA PHE A 438 -7.42 30.42 -11.48
C PHE A 438 -7.80 29.02 -10.98
N PRO A 439 -7.39 27.96 -11.67
CA PRO A 439 -7.60 26.60 -11.20
C PRO A 439 -6.93 26.39 -9.83
N GLU A 440 -7.67 25.78 -8.91
CA GLU A 440 -7.21 25.50 -7.54
C GLU A 440 -6.74 24.03 -7.45
N VAL A 441 -5.44 23.84 -7.18
CA VAL A 441 -4.85 22.50 -6.97
C VAL A 441 -5.01 22.10 -5.50
N VAL A 442 -6.01 21.26 -5.22
CA VAL A 442 -6.38 20.87 -3.84
C VAL A 442 -5.53 19.74 -3.26
N THR A 443 -4.60 19.19 -4.05
CA THR A 443 -3.61 18.19 -3.65
C THR A 443 -2.18 18.75 -3.53
N SER A 444 -2.03 20.07 -3.58
CA SER A 444 -0.74 20.80 -3.59
C SER A 444 0.15 20.57 -2.36
N ILE A 445 -0.40 20.02 -1.26
CA ILE A 445 0.38 19.67 -0.05
C ILE A 445 1.47 18.63 -0.36
N SER A 446 1.22 17.72 -1.30
CA SER A 446 2.20 16.76 -1.78
C SER A 446 3.07 17.40 -2.86
N SER A 447 4.36 17.59 -2.57
CA SER A 447 5.28 18.20 -3.53
C SER A 447 5.45 17.34 -4.77
N LYS A 448 5.75 18.02 -5.88
CA LYS A 448 6.14 17.46 -7.18
C LYS A 448 7.37 18.19 -7.75
N ALA A 449 8.06 18.97 -6.92
CA ALA A 449 9.30 19.61 -7.33
C ALA A 449 10.40 18.55 -7.42
N VAL A 450 11.31 18.69 -8.40
CA VAL A 450 12.37 17.70 -8.67
C VAL A 450 13.18 17.39 -7.41
N LYS A 451 13.59 18.43 -6.68
CA LYS A 451 14.35 18.31 -5.42
C LYS A 451 13.65 17.54 -4.30
N ASP A 452 12.32 17.47 -4.34
CA ASP A 452 11.52 16.81 -3.29
C ASP A 452 11.17 15.36 -3.67
N VAL A 453 11.52 14.91 -4.89
CA VAL A 453 11.19 13.56 -5.39
C VAL A 453 12.39 12.79 -5.94
N ALA A 454 13.53 13.46 -6.13
CA ALA A 454 14.77 12.85 -6.55
C ALA A 454 15.64 12.52 -5.33
N TYR A 455 16.03 11.25 -5.21
CA TYR A 455 16.87 10.72 -4.16
C TYR A 455 18.20 10.26 -4.77
N SER A 456 19.30 10.54 -4.08
CA SER A 456 20.65 10.13 -4.50
C SER A 456 21.37 9.45 -3.34
N PHE A 457 22.01 8.32 -3.60
CA PHE A 457 22.79 7.60 -2.58
C PHE A 457 24.25 8.08 -2.47
N ASN A 458 24.70 8.89 -3.42
CA ASN A 458 26.02 9.50 -3.38
C ASN A 458 25.91 10.81 -2.59
N GLU A 459 26.35 10.78 -1.33
CA GLU A 459 26.76 12.00 -0.61
C GLU A 459 28.06 12.52 -1.26
N ASP A 460 27.94 13.21 -2.38
CA ASP A 460 28.88 14.30 -2.66
C ASP A 460 28.30 15.54 -1.99
N GLU A 461 29.08 16.10 -1.07
CA GLU A 461 28.85 17.39 -0.42
C GLU A 461 28.64 18.49 -1.49
N GLU A 462 27.41 18.75 -1.90
CA GLU A 462 27.04 20.09 -2.38
C GLU A 462 26.67 20.91 -1.14
N GLU A 463 27.68 21.58 -0.58
CA GLU A 463 27.48 22.75 0.27
C GLU A 463 26.52 23.70 -0.46
N GLU A 464 25.29 23.85 0.04
CA GLU A 464 24.39 24.93 -0.36
C GLU A 464 25.04 26.26 0.05
N GLU A 465 25.89 26.83 -0.81
CA GLU A 465 26.26 28.25 -0.71
C GLU A 465 25.01 29.09 -0.94
N GLU A 466 24.50 29.71 0.13
CA GLU A 466 23.53 30.78 0.05
C GLU A 466 24.03 31.89 -0.89
N GLU A 467 23.42 32.01 -2.07
CA GLU A 467 23.64 33.15 -2.97
C GLU A 467 23.24 34.46 -2.26
N ARG A 468 24.23 35.23 -1.84
CA ARG A 468 24.08 36.69 -1.65
C ARG A 468 24.47 37.39 -2.95
N PRO A 469 23.70 38.40 -3.41
CA PRO A 469 23.92 39.00 -4.70
C PRO A 469 25.15 39.91 -4.65
N LYS A 470 26.12 39.70 -5.56
CA LYS A 470 27.17 40.68 -5.84
C LYS A 470 27.10 41.17 -7.29
N VAL A 471 27.19 42.48 -7.37
CA VAL A 471 27.06 43.35 -8.54
C VAL A 471 28.23 43.15 -9.51
N LYS A 472 27.92 43.22 -10.81
CA LYS A 472 28.85 43.23 -11.94
C LYS A 472 29.96 44.27 -11.80
N ALA A 473 31.18 43.89 -12.17
CA ALA A 473 32.13 44.78 -12.83
C ALA A 473 33.04 43.98 -13.77
N GLU A 474 33.20 44.49 -14.99
CA GLU A 474 33.93 43.94 -16.12
C GLU A 474 35.44 44.24 -16.10
N ILE A 475 36.21 43.27 -16.60
CA ILE A 475 37.33 43.32 -17.57
C ILE A 475 38.53 44.25 -17.30
N SER A 476 39.75 43.68 -17.21
CA SER A 476 40.80 43.84 -18.25
C SER A 476 42.20 43.29 -17.88
N GLY A 477 42.75 42.47 -18.80
CA GLY A 477 44.18 42.42 -19.20
C GLY A 477 45.15 41.67 -18.29
N ALA A 478 46.17 40.95 -18.77
CA ALA A 478 46.74 40.77 -20.10
C ALA A 478 47.62 39.48 -20.10
N GLU A 479 47.81 38.91 -21.30
CA GLU A 479 49.03 38.31 -21.91
C GLU A 479 50.06 37.52 -21.06
N ALA A 480 50.76 36.48 -21.53
CA ALA A 480 50.78 35.68 -22.75
C ALA A 480 51.89 34.59 -22.62
N VAL A 481 52.01 33.72 -23.65
CA VAL A 481 53.24 33.00 -24.12
C VAL A 481 53.51 31.64 -23.42
N SER A 482 53.19 30.47 -24.04
CA SER A 482 53.98 29.70 -25.07
C SER A 482 54.59 28.44 -24.42
N SER A 483 54.76 27.24 -24.99
CA SER A 483 54.63 26.64 -26.33
C SER A 483 55.02 25.15 -26.29
N LYS A 484 54.53 24.37 -27.28
CA LYS A 484 55.09 23.13 -27.90
C LYS A 484 55.13 21.84 -27.05
N ALA A 485 54.35 20.79 -27.35
CA ALA A 485 54.34 19.87 -28.50
C ALA A 485 55.62 19.00 -28.65
N THR A 486 55.50 17.66 -28.53
CA THR A 486 55.95 16.61 -29.50
C THR A 486 55.64 15.17 -29.02
N LEU A 487 54.73 14.50 -29.76
CA LEU A 487 54.63 13.09 -30.25
C LEU A 487 55.19 11.85 -29.49
N ARG A 488 54.24 10.90 -29.30
CA ARG A 488 54.22 9.43 -29.59
C ARG A 488 55.11 8.43 -28.82
N SER A 489 54.44 7.48 -28.14
CA SER A 489 54.63 6.04 -28.36
C SER A 489 53.39 5.23 -27.93
N VAL A 490 52.87 4.43 -28.87
CA VAL A 490 51.85 3.38 -28.65
C VAL A 490 52.56 2.14 -28.10
N SER A 491 52.11 1.59 -26.96
CA SER A 491 51.87 0.15 -26.73
C SER A 491 51.59 -0.19 -25.25
N GLN A 492 50.49 -0.92 -25.04
CA GLN A 492 50.18 -1.81 -23.91
C GLN A 492 49.97 -1.20 -22.50
N GLU A 493 48.81 -0.56 -22.31
CA GLU A 493 48.06 -0.74 -21.06
C GLU A 493 46.68 -1.30 -21.39
N THR A 494 46.59 -2.63 -21.48
CA THR A 494 45.31 -3.32 -21.30
C THR A 494 44.76 -2.92 -19.94
N SER A 495 43.69 -2.11 -19.96
CA SER A 495 43.01 -1.57 -18.79
C SER A 495 42.80 -2.65 -17.73
N LYS A 496 43.14 -2.35 -16.48
CA LYS A 496 42.85 -3.18 -15.29
C LYS A 496 41.36 -3.59 -15.21
N GLU A 497 40.48 -2.92 -15.94
CA GLU A 497 39.06 -3.22 -16.10
C GLU A 497 38.79 -4.43 -17.02
N GLU A 498 39.57 -4.62 -18.09
CA GLU A 498 39.44 -5.78 -18.99
C GLU A 498 39.96 -7.05 -18.30
N LEU A 499 41.03 -6.94 -17.50
CA LEU A 499 41.50 -8.03 -16.63
C LEU A 499 40.50 -8.37 -15.51
N ARG A 500 39.82 -7.36 -14.92
CA ARG A 500 38.71 -7.60 -13.97
C ARG A 500 37.52 -8.28 -14.64
N ARG A 501 37.16 -7.88 -15.86
CA ARG A 501 36.05 -8.44 -16.62
C ARG A 501 36.32 -9.88 -17.09
N GLN A 502 37.53 -10.17 -17.56
CA GLN A 502 37.93 -11.54 -17.92
C GLN A 502 38.02 -12.44 -16.68
N HIS A 503 38.51 -11.93 -15.55
CA HIS A 503 38.56 -12.69 -14.30
C HIS A 503 37.15 -12.95 -13.74
N GLN A 504 36.23 -11.98 -13.81
CA GLN A 504 34.83 -12.17 -13.39
C GLN A 504 34.06 -13.10 -14.33
N ALA A 505 34.35 -13.08 -15.64
CA ALA A 505 33.77 -14.01 -16.61
C ALA A 505 34.29 -15.45 -16.43
N GLU A 506 35.58 -15.63 -16.15
CA GLU A 506 36.17 -16.93 -15.84
C GLU A 506 35.62 -17.51 -14.51
N LEU A 507 35.44 -16.67 -13.49
CA LEU A 507 34.77 -17.04 -12.23
C LEU A 507 33.30 -17.42 -12.44
N ALA A 508 32.58 -16.72 -13.31
CA ALA A 508 31.21 -17.06 -13.66
C ALA A 508 31.13 -18.40 -14.42
N ARG A 509 32.10 -18.65 -15.32
CA ARG A 509 32.20 -19.93 -16.05
C ARG A 509 32.53 -21.08 -15.10
N GLN A 510 33.49 -20.91 -14.19
CA GLN A 510 33.84 -21.91 -13.18
C GLN A 510 32.68 -22.21 -12.23
N LYS A 511 31.91 -21.19 -11.81
CA LYS A 511 30.69 -21.40 -11.01
C LYS A 511 29.59 -22.11 -11.79
N ASN A 512 29.41 -21.79 -13.06
CA ASN A 512 28.44 -22.49 -13.91
C ASN A 512 28.85 -23.93 -14.17
N GLU A 513 30.15 -24.21 -14.32
CA GLU A 513 30.69 -25.55 -14.50
C GLU A 513 30.65 -26.37 -13.19
N GLU A 514 30.89 -25.76 -12.02
CA GLU A 514 30.70 -26.39 -10.70
C GLU A 514 29.21 -26.70 -10.45
N THR A 515 28.31 -25.79 -10.85
CA THR A 515 26.87 -25.98 -10.74
C THR A 515 26.38 -27.07 -11.69
N ALA A 516 26.92 -27.14 -12.91
CA ALA A 516 26.66 -28.20 -13.86
C ALA A 516 27.20 -29.56 -13.36
N ARG A 517 28.36 -29.61 -12.69
CA ARG A 517 28.86 -30.84 -12.04
C ARG A 517 28.01 -31.28 -10.85
N ARG A 518 27.46 -30.34 -10.07
CA ARG A 518 26.51 -30.65 -8.98
C ARG A 518 25.18 -31.18 -9.50
N LEU A 519 24.73 -30.71 -10.66
CA LEU A 519 23.52 -31.20 -11.33
C LEU A 519 23.75 -32.54 -12.05
N ALA A 520 24.94 -32.77 -12.61
CA ALA A 520 25.32 -34.01 -13.29
C ALA A 520 25.70 -35.16 -12.33
N GLY A 521 25.89 -34.89 -11.04
CA GLY A 521 26.14 -35.90 -9.99
C GLY A 521 24.90 -36.69 -9.54
N GLY A 522 23.81 -36.67 -10.32
CA GLY A 522 22.63 -37.51 -10.10
C GLY A 522 22.82 -38.89 -10.71
N GLY A 523 23.55 -39.77 -10.01
CA GLY A 523 23.75 -41.16 -10.42
C GLY A 523 23.97 -42.08 -9.24
N SER A 524 23.07 -43.06 -9.11
CA SER A 524 23.00 -44.12 -8.09
C SER A 524 24.32 -44.85 -7.81
N GLY A 525 24.67 -44.99 -6.52
CA GLY A 525 25.77 -45.84 -6.03
C GLY A 525 25.81 -45.92 -4.49
N MET A 526 25.92 -47.13 -3.99
CA MET A 526 25.80 -47.60 -2.60
C MET A 526 27.05 -47.31 -1.72
N GLY A 527 26.85 -46.94 -0.43
CA GLY A 527 27.86 -46.91 0.66
C GLY A 527 28.84 -45.73 0.62
N ASP A 528 29.23 -45.04 1.70
CA ASP A 528 29.24 -45.36 3.12
C ASP A 528 29.36 -44.05 3.93
N ASN A 529 28.81 -44.07 5.15
CA ASN A 529 28.79 -43.04 6.21
C ASN A 529 29.45 -41.66 5.98
N ARG A 530 28.62 -40.63 5.77
CA ARG A 530 28.83 -39.25 6.30
C ARG A 530 27.53 -38.42 6.25
N GLY A 531 26.91 -38.27 7.42
CA GLY A 531 26.06 -37.11 7.78
C GLY A 531 24.83 -36.84 6.91
N GLY A 532 23.90 -37.79 6.84
CA GLY A 532 22.55 -37.53 6.33
C GLY A 532 21.86 -36.42 7.12
N MET A 533 21.26 -35.48 6.39
CA MET A 533 20.38 -34.44 6.90
C MET A 533 19.30 -35.09 7.78
N LYS A 534 19.40 -34.92 9.12
CA LYS A 534 18.36 -35.39 10.04
C LYS A 534 17.05 -34.73 9.65
N SER A 535 16.07 -35.56 9.27
CA SER A 535 14.67 -35.18 9.17
C SER A 535 14.26 -34.39 10.42
N THR A 536 13.64 -33.23 10.23
CA THR A 536 12.92 -32.47 11.26
C THR A 536 12.11 -33.44 12.13
N GLY A 537 12.40 -33.47 13.43
CA GLY A 537 11.85 -34.44 14.38
C GLY A 537 10.32 -34.39 14.44
N GLU A 538 9.71 -35.53 14.75
CA GLU A 538 8.25 -35.66 14.89
C GLU A 538 7.71 -34.64 15.90
N LEU A 539 6.67 -33.92 15.47
CA LEU A 539 5.95 -32.94 16.28
C LEU A 539 5.08 -33.66 17.33
N ILE A 540 5.70 -34.04 18.45
CA ILE A 540 5.05 -34.72 19.58
C ILE A 540 5.01 -33.75 20.77
N ALA A 541 3.84 -33.21 21.09
CA ALA A 541 3.64 -32.33 22.24
C ALA A 541 3.57 -33.12 23.56
N TYR A 542 2.81 -34.22 23.59
CA TYR A 542 2.72 -35.13 24.74
C TYR A 542 2.86 -36.57 24.27
N LYS A 543 3.56 -37.41 25.05
CA LYS A 543 3.79 -38.82 24.70
C LYS A 543 2.67 -39.72 25.21
N ASN A 544 2.13 -39.42 26.38
CA ASN A 544 1.02 -40.17 26.99
C ASN A 544 -0.09 -39.23 27.48
N VAL A 545 -1.30 -39.76 27.58
CA VAL A 545 -2.48 -39.03 28.10
C VAL A 545 -2.26 -38.57 29.56
N ASN A 546 -1.48 -39.33 30.34
CA ASN A 546 -1.15 -38.98 31.73
C ASN A 546 -0.18 -37.78 31.86
N ASP A 547 0.46 -37.37 30.75
CA ASP A 547 1.38 -36.22 30.74
C ASP A 547 0.63 -34.88 30.56
N LEU A 548 -0.68 -34.94 30.29
CA LEU A 548 -1.54 -33.76 30.21
C LEU A 548 -1.71 -33.15 31.61
N PRO A 549 -1.56 -31.82 31.76
CA PRO A 549 -1.82 -31.18 33.03
C PRO A 549 -3.27 -31.44 33.48
N PRO A 550 -3.51 -31.70 34.78
CA PRO A 550 -4.85 -32.03 35.27
C PRO A 550 -5.83 -30.88 34.94
N PRO A 551 -7.03 -31.19 34.40
CA PRO A 551 -7.96 -30.16 33.93
C PRO A 551 -8.46 -29.36 35.12
N ARG A 552 -7.90 -28.17 35.32
CA ARG A 552 -8.32 -27.28 36.42
C ARG A 552 -9.67 -26.62 36.15
N ASP A 553 -10.05 -26.47 34.88
CA ASP A 553 -11.37 -26.10 34.35
C ASP A 553 -11.36 -26.36 32.82
N LEU A 554 -12.51 -26.64 32.18
CA LEU A 554 -12.64 -26.80 30.71
C LEU A 554 -12.47 -25.47 29.95
N MET A 555 -11.31 -24.84 30.13
CA MET A 555 -10.93 -23.56 29.55
C MET A 555 -9.70 -23.73 28.65
N ILE A 556 -9.58 -22.87 27.64
CA ILE A 556 -8.39 -22.86 26.77
C ILE A 556 -7.17 -22.49 27.60
N GLN A 557 -6.11 -23.30 27.48
CA GLN A 557 -4.85 -23.12 28.19
C GLN A 557 -3.68 -23.20 27.20
N VAL A 558 -2.59 -22.48 27.50
CA VAL A 558 -1.36 -22.48 26.71
C VAL A 558 -0.25 -23.08 27.56
N ASP A 559 0.21 -24.27 27.20
CA ASP A 559 1.36 -24.90 27.85
C ASP A 559 2.64 -24.46 27.12
N GLN A 560 3.34 -23.50 27.74
CA GLN A 560 4.61 -23.01 27.22
C GLN A 560 5.74 -24.06 27.29
N LYS A 561 5.68 -25.01 28.23
CA LYS A 561 6.75 -26.02 28.40
C LYS A 561 6.71 -27.07 27.30
N ASN A 562 5.51 -27.51 26.93
CA ASN A 562 5.28 -28.50 25.88
C ASN A 562 4.85 -27.88 24.54
N GLU A 563 4.99 -26.56 24.42
CA GLU A 563 4.74 -25.79 23.18
C GLU A 563 3.38 -26.07 22.54
N SER A 564 2.34 -26.21 23.38
CA SER A 564 1.02 -26.65 22.95
C SER A 564 -0.10 -25.78 23.48
N VAL A 565 -1.20 -25.78 22.73
CA VAL A 565 -2.46 -25.13 23.08
C VAL A 565 -3.46 -26.22 23.41
N LEU A 566 -3.99 -26.21 24.62
CA LEU A 566 -4.97 -27.18 25.10
C LEU A 566 -6.37 -26.60 24.85
N LEU A 567 -7.15 -27.29 24.02
CA LEU A 567 -8.50 -26.87 23.64
C LEU A 567 -9.56 -27.80 24.22
N PRO A 568 -10.65 -27.28 24.82
CA PRO A 568 -11.74 -28.11 25.32
C PRO A 568 -12.63 -28.57 24.16
N ILE A 569 -12.48 -29.82 23.71
CA ILE A 569 -13.27 -30.42 22.62
C ILE A 569 -14.09 -31.56 23.21
N CYS A 570 -15.42 -31.51 23.05
CA CYS A 570 -16.35 -32.56 23.51
C CYS A 570 -16.15 -33.00 24.98
N GLY A 571 -15.86 -32.05 25.88
CA GLY A 571 -15.67 -32.33 27.31
C GLY A 571 -14.28 -32.87 27.69
N SER A 572 -13.34 -32.93 26.75
CA SER A 572 -11.95 -33.34 26.97
C SER A 572 -10.96 -32.24 26.54
N MET A 573 -9.82 -32.14 27.23
CA MET A 573 -8.75 -31.21 26.84
C MET A 573 -7.85 -31.86 25.78
N VAL A 574 -7.84 -31.28 24.58
CA VAL A 574 -7.09 -31.80 23.43
C VAL A 574 -5.88 -30.90 23.15
N PRO A 575 -4.65 -31.44 23.18
CA PRO A 575 -3.45 -30.66 22.91
C PRO A 575 -3.18 -30.50 21.41
N PHE A 576 -2.89 -29.26 20.99
CA PHE A 576 -2.40 -28.94 19.65
C PHE A 576 -1.05 -28.24 19.75
N HIS A 577 -0.01 -28.79 19.10
CA HIS A 577 1.29 -28.12 19.07
C HIS A 577 1.18 -26.76 18.35
N VAL A 578 1.86 -25.73 18.86
CA VAL A 578 1.72 -24.35 18.36
C VAL A 578 2.10 -24.19 16.88
N ALA A 579 3.02 -25.03 16.38
CA ALA A 579 3.41 -25.07 14.97
C ALA A 579 2.26 -25.45 14.02
N THR A 580 1.22 -26.13 14.52
CA THR A 580 0.02 -26.46 13.74
C THR A 580 -0.94 -25.28 13.60
N VAL A 581 -0.76 -24.20 14.39
CA VAL A 581 -1.65 -23.03 14.41
C VAL A 581 -1.20 -21.99 13.38
N LYS A 582 -2.02 -21.77 12.35
CA LYS A 582 -1.81 -20.77 11.29
C LYS A 582 -2.03 -19.35 11.81
N SER A 583 -3.17 -19.11 12.44
CA SER A 583 -3.53 -17.79 12.95
C SER A 583 -4.53 -17.89 14.09
N VAL A 584 -4.46 -16.94 15.01
CA VAL A 584 -5.43 -16.78 16.09
C VAL A 584 -5.95 -15.34 16.10
N SER A 585 -7.27 -15.20 16.20
CA SER A 585 -7.96 -13.91 16.25
C SER A 585 -8.99 -13.91 17.37
N SER A 586 -9.27 -12.73 17.91
CA SER A 586 -10.38 -12.49 18.83
C SER A 586 -11.30 -11.41 18.28
N GLN A 587 -12.60 -11.60 18.46
CA GLN A 587 -13.63 -10.62 18.11
C GLN A 587 -14.52 -10.39 19.33
N GLN A 588 -14.83 -9.12 19.63
CA GLN A 588 -15.77 -8.76 20.68
C GLN A 588 -17.11 -8.37 20.03
N ASP A 589 -18.18 -9.05 20.43
CA ASP A 589 -19.53 -8.72 19.99
C ASP A 589 -20.19 -7.75 20.99
N THR A 590 -21.11 -6.92 20.50
CA THR A 590 -21.84 -5.88 21.23
C THR A 590 -22.58 -6.42 22.46
N ASN A 591 -22.88 -7.73 22.47
CA ASN A 591 -23.64 -8.43 23.50
C ASN A 591 -22.82 -8.94 24.71
N ARG A 592 -21.66 -8.35 25.03
CA ARG A 592 -20.76 -8.78 26.13
C ARG A 592 -20.28 -10.24 26.02
N THR A 593 -20.24 -10.79 24.80
CA THR A 593 -19.64 -12.10 24.52
C THR A 593 -18.52 -11.96 23.52
N CYS A 594 -17.44 -12.68 23.74
CA CYS A 594 -16.22 -12.63 22.95
C CYS A 594 -15.99 -13.97 22.26
N TYR A 595 -15.44 -13.93 21.07
CA TYR A 595 -15.10 -15.09 20.27
C TYR A 595 -13.59 -15.17 20.11
N ILE A 596 -13.03 -16.37 20.26
CA ILE A 596 -11.67 -16.70 19.86
C ILE A 596 -11.73 -17.70 18.72
N ARG A 597 -11.06 -17.38 17.62
CA ARG A 597 -11.00 -18.19 16.40
C ARG A 597 -9.56 -18.61 16.16
N ILE A 598 -9.32 -19.92 16.17
CA ILE A 598 -8.02 -20.55 15.94
C ILE A 598 -8.08 -21.29 14.61
N ILE A 599 -7.22 -20.91 13.67
CA ILE A 599 -7.11 -21.51 12.34
C ILE A 599 -5.82 -22.33 12.31
N PHE A 600 -5.90 -23.56 11.81
CA PHE A 600 -4.77 -24.49 11.74
C PHE A 600 -4.24 -24.65 10.32
N ASN A 601 -3.00 -25.12 10.21
CA ASN A 601 -2.38 -25.51 8.95
C ASN A 601 -2.99 -26.83 8.45
N VAL A 602 -3.56 -26.82 7.24
CA VAL A 602 -4.16 -28.01 6.61
C VAL A 602 -3.56 -28.26 5.22
N PRO A 603 -3.39 -29.53 4.79
CA PRO A 603 -2.88 -29.87 3.46
C PRO A 603 -3.79 -29.34 2.34
N GLY A 604 -3.21 -28.98 1.18
CA GLY A 604 -3.96 -28.57 -0.01
C GLY A 604 -4.37 -27.09 -0.09
N THR A 605 -3.86 -26.23 0.80
CA THR A 605 -4.04 -24.78 0.69
C THR A 605 -2.97 -24.16 -0.22
N PRO A 606 -3.28 -23.17 -1.10
CA PRO A 606 -2.41 -22.73 -2.20
C PRO A 606 -1.07 -22.06 -1.79
N PHE A 607 -0.81 -21.90 -0.50
CA PHE A 607 0.27 -21.05 0.04
C PHE A 607 1.12 -21.73 1.13
N ASN A 608 1.14 -23.08 1.19
CA ASN A 608 2.05 -23.77 2.11
C ASN A 608 3.15 -24.50 1.31
N PRO A 609 4.43 -24.11 1.41
CA PRO A 609 5.53 -24.97 0.99
C PRO A 609 5.38 -26.29 1.75
N HIS A 610 5.48 -27.42 1.04
CA HIS A 610 5.28 -28.75 1.59
C HIS A 610 5.89 -28.93 3.00
N ASP A 611 5.04 -28.83 4.02
CA ASP A 611 5.45 -29.10 5.38
C ASP A 611 5.68 -30.61 5.46
N SER A 612 6.88 -31.06 5.81
CA SER A 612 7.29 -32.47 5.80
C SER A 612 6.34 -33.37 6.62
N ASN A 613 5.58 -32.80 7.56
CA ASN A 613 4.55 -33.47 8.34
C ASN A 613 3.21 -33.64 7.60
N THR A 614 2.84 -32.75 6.68
CA THR A 614 1.61 -32.87 5.88
C THR A 614 1.68 -34.00 4.86
N LEU A 615 2.89 -34.35 4.41
CA LEU A 615 3.17 -35.51 3.55
C LEU A 615 3.10 -36.84 4.31
N LYS A 616 3.37 -36.86 5.63
CA LYS A 616 3.39 -38.09 6.44
C LYS A 616 2.00 -38.66 6.76
N PHE A 617 0.96 -37.82 6.81
CA PHE A 617 -0.38 -38.20 7.28
C PHE A 617 -1.47 -38.02 6.21
N GLN A 618 -1.19 -38.41 4.97
CA GLN A 618 -2.02 -38.19 3.77
C GLN A 618 -3.46 -38.78 3.78
N GLY A 619 -3.98 -39.27 4.91
CA GLY A 619 -5.35 -39.74 5.08
C GLY A 619 -6.00 -39.42 6.44
N SER A 620 -5.37 -38.55 7.24
CA SER A 620 -5.91 -38.15 8.56
C SER A 620 -6.97 -37.05 8.45
N ILE A 621 -7.84 -36.95 9.47
CA ILE A 621 -8.81 -35.85 9.58
C ILE A 621 -8.08 -34.62 10.13
N TYR A 622 -8.15 -33.51 9.39
CA TYR A 622 -7.54 -32.24 9.78
C TYR A 622 -8.60 -31.26 10.28
N VAL A 623 -8.36 -30.68 11.45
CA VAL A 623 -9.17 -29.57 11.96
C VAL A 623 -8.70 -28.29 11.26
N LYS A 624 -9.54 -27.69 10.41
CA LYS A 624 -9.21 -26.42 9.72
C LYS A 624 -9.31 -25.22 10.66
N GLU A 625 -10.34 -25.22 11.49
CA GLU A 625 -10.69 -24.09 12.33
C GLU A 625 -11.48 -24.55 13.56
N VAL A 626 -11.23 -23.91 14.70
CA VAL A 626 -12.06 -24.01 15.90
C VAL A 626 -12.40 -22.61 16.41
N SER A 627 -13.66 -22.41 16.78
CA SER A 627 -14.16 -21.15 17.34
C SER A 627 -14.81 -21.40 18.71
N PHE A 628 -14.36 -20.68 19.74
CA PHE A 628 -14.92 -20.72 21.09
C PHE A 628 -15.54 -19.38 21.46
N ARG A 629 -16.65 -19.43 22.20
CA ARG A 629 -17.34 -18.26 22.75
C ARG A 629 -17.14 -18.19 24.26
N SER A 630 -16.77 -17.04 24.79
CA SER A 630 -16.64 -16.79 26.22
C SER A 630 -17.30 -15.47 26.63
N LYS A 631 -17.62 -15.35 27.92
CA LYS A 631 -18.06 -14.09 28.55
C LYS A 631 -16.89 -13.32 29.16
N ASP A 632 -15.69 -13.91 29.21
CA ASP A 632 -14.48 -13.27 29.75
C ASP A 632 -13.58 -12.72 28.61
N PRO A 633 -13.64 -11.40 28.32
CA PRO A 633 -12.79 -10.77 27.30
C PRO A 633 -11.30 -10.75 27.68
N ARG A 634 -10.99 -10.73 28.98
CA ARG A 634 -9.61 -10.60 29.47
C ARG A 634 -8.86 -11.89 29.25
N HIS A 635 -9.46 -13.03 29.64
CA HIS A 635 -8.88 -14.36 29.42
C HIS A 635 -8.65 -14.65 27.93
N ILE A 636 -9.62 -14.31 27.05
CA ILE A 636 -9.43 -14.48 25.59
C ILE A 636 -8.24 -13.64 25.10
N SER A 637 -8.15 -12.38 25.52
CA SER A 637 -7.08 -11.49 25.07
C SER A 637 -5.70 -11.98 25.52
N GLU A 638 -5.60 -12.48 26.74
CA GLU A 638 -4.39 -13.08 27.30
C GLU A 638 -3.99 -14.35 26.53
N VAL A 639 -4.92 -15.29 26.32
CA VAL A 639 -4.67 -16.52 25.57
C VAL A 639 -4.20 -16.23 24.14
N VAL A 640 -4.83 -15.26 23.44
CA VAL A 640 -4.41 -14.85 22.09
C VAL A 640 -2.97 -14.32 22.10
N GLN A 641 -2.59 -13.52 23.09
CA GLN A 641 -1.23 -13.02 23.22
C GLN A 641 -0.22 -14.13 23.52
N LEU A 642 -0.55 -15.06 24.43
CA LEU A 642 0.30 -16.19 24.77
C LEU A 642 0.54 -17.10 23.57
N ILE A 643 -0.50 -17.43 22.79
CA ILE A 643 -0.37 -18.25 21.57
C ILE A 643 0.51 -17.53 20.53
N LYS A 644 0.29 -16.23 20.30
CA LYS A 644 1.10 -15.43 19.34
C LYS A 644 2.57 -15.37 19.75
N THR A 645 2.85 -15.18 21.04
CA THR A 645 4.20 -15.10 21.58
C THR A 645 4.92 -16.44 21.46
N LEU A 646 4.26 -17.52 21.88
CA LEU A 646 4.81 -18.88 21.80
C LEU A 646 5.10 -19.28 20.35
N ARG A 647 4.21 -18.96 19.40
CA ARG A 647 4.44 -19.21 17.97
C ARG A 647 5.69 -18.50 17.44
N ARG A 648 5.87 -17.23 17.82
CA ARG A 648 7.04 -16.43 17.40
C ARG A 648 8.34 -17.01 17.96
N GLN A 649 8.33 -17.44 19.22
CA GLN A 649 9.49 -18.05 19.87
C GLN A 649 9.89 -19.37 19.19
N VAL A 650 8.92 -20.26 18.95
CA VAL A 650 9.16 -21.55 18.28
C VAL A 650 9.67 -21.36 16.85
N ALA A 651 9.02 -20.50 16.05
CA ALA A 651 9.45 -20.23 14.68
C ALA A 651 10.86 -19.61 14.61
N SER A 652 11.19 -18.68 15.51
CA SER A 652 12.53 -18.09 15.59
C SER A 652 13.59 -19.15 15.93
N ARG A 653 13.30 -20.03 16.89
CA ARG A 653 14.21 -21.09 17.31
C ARG A 653 14.42 -22.15 16.23
N GLU A 654 13.36 -22.51 15.50
CA GLU A 654 13.44 -23.45 14.39
C GLU A 654 14.23 -22.86 13.20
N SER A 655 14.03 -21.58 12.88
CA SER A 655 14.83 -20.87 11.87
C SER A 655 16.31 -20.84 12.25
N GLU A 656 16.64 -20.48 13.50
CA GLU A 656 18.02 -20.47 13.99
C GLU A 656 18.67 -21.86 13.93
N LYS A 657 17.92 -22.91 14.29
CA LYS A 657 18.38 -24.30 14.22
C LYS A 657 18.59 -24.77 12.78
N ALA A 658 17.71 -24.38 11.85
CA ALA A 658 17.83 -24.68 10.43
C ALA A 658 19.05 -23.97 9.82
N GLU A 659 19.26 -22.69 10.15
CA GLU A 659 20.42 -21.94 9.70
C GLU A 659 21.73 -22.55 10.22
N ARG A 660 21.77 -22.95 11.50
CA ARG A 660 22.94 -23.66 12.07
C ARG A 660 23.19 -25.03 11.44
N ALA A 661 22.14 -25.76 11.05
CA ALA A 661 22.27 -27.07 10.41
C ALA A 661 22.88 -26.99 9.00
N THR A 662 22.81 -25.83 8.34
CA THR A 662 23.40 -25.59 7.01
C THR A 662 24.84 -25.09 7.04
N LEU A 663 25.50 -25.11 8.20
CA LEU A 663 26.90 -24.71 8.36
C LEU A 663 27.82 -25.90 8.11
N VAL A 664 28.94 -25.62 7.44
CA VAL A 664 30.03 -26.59 7.28
C VAL A 664 30.78 -26.69 8.61
N THR A 665 30.90 -27.90 9.17
CA THR A 665 31.64 -28.15 10.41
C THR A 665 33.10 -27.71 10.23
N GLN A 666 33.58 -26.80 11.09
CA GLN A 666 34.96 -26.32 11.09
C GLN A 666 35.80 -27.02 12.15
N GLU A 667 37.12 -26.97 11.99
CA GLU A 667 38.05 -27.35 13.04
C GLU A 667 37.91 -26.44 14.27
N LYS A 668 38.29 -26.95 15.44
CA LYS A 668 38.25 -26.17 16.69
C LYS A 668 39.49 -25.29 16.79
N LEU A 669 39.32 -24.10 17.37
CA LEU A 669 40.43 -23.19 17.63
C LEU A 669 41.43 -23.79 18.62
N GLN A 670 42.70 -23.80 18.25
CA GLN A 670 43.84 -24.21 19.07
C GLN A 670 44.40 -22.99 19.78
N LEU A 671 44.10 -22.87 21.07
CA LEU A 671 44.58 -21.76 21.90
C LEU A 671 46.09 -21.85 22.10
N SER A 672 46.78 -20.72 21.92
CA SER A 672 48.21 -20.58 22.22
C SER A 672 48.47 -20.92 23.70
N GLY A 673 49.36 -21.88 23.94
CA GLY A 673 49.69 -22.35 25.29
C GLY A 673 50.48 -21.31 26.12
N ALA A 674 50.64 -21.57 27.42
CA ALA A 674 51.26 -20.66 28.40
C ALA A 674 52.69 -20.16 28.06
N LYS A 675 53.36 -20.76 27.07
CA LYS A 675 54.70 -20.35 26.59
C LYS A 675 54.66 -19.28 25.50
N PHE A 676 53.50 -18.98 24.90
CA PHE A 676 53.37 -18.01 23.82
C PHE A 676 52.17 -17.10 24.07
N LYS A 677 52.42 -15.84 24.44
CA LYS A 677 51.36 -14.86 24.72
C LYS A 677 50.74 -14.44 23.37
N PRO A 678 49.43 -14.68 23.13
CA PRO A 678 48.80 -14.35 21.85
C PRO A 678 48.82 -12.83 21.60
N ILE A 679 49.01 -12.43 20.34
CA ILE A 679 48.91 -11.03 19.92
C ILE A 679 47.44 -10.63 20.07
N ARG A 680 47.20 -9.52 20.77
CA ARG A 680 45.85 -9.07 21.13
C ARG A 680 45.64 -7.63 20.65
N LEU A 681 44.55 -7.39 19.96
CA LEU A 681 44.01 -6.08 19.65
C LEU A 681 42.80 -5.84 20.55
N SER A 682 42.84 -4.82 21.41
CA SER A 682 41.75 -4.45 22.31
C SER A 682 40.85 -3.37 21.72
N ASP A 683 39.71 -3.14 22.37
CA ASP A 683 38.81 -2.01 22.10
C ASP A 683 38.24 -1.99 20.68
N LEU A 684 37.99 -3.19 20.15
CA LEU A 684 37.41 -3.41 18.84
C LEU A 684 35.91 -3.62 18.93
N TRP A 685 35.18 -3.07 17.96
CA TRP A 685 33.80 -3.41 17.65
C TRP A 685 33.76 -4.49 16.56
N ILE A 686 32.70 -5.30 16.53
CA ILE A 686 32.50 -6.35 15.52
C ILE A 686 31.26 -6.06 14.65
N ARG A 687 31.36 -6.30 13.34
CA ARG A 687 30.19 -6.41 12.43
C ARG A 687 30.18 -7.78 11.75
N PRO A 688 29.01 -8.45 11.67
CA PRO A 688 27.73 -8.04 12.26
C PRO A 688 27.76 -8.08 13.80
N PRO A 689 26.91 -7.29 14.48
CA PRO A 689 26.87 -7.27 15.95
C PRO A 689 26.27 -8.56 16.52
N PHE A 690 26.66 -8.91 17.75
CA PHE A 690 25.99 -9.97 18.51
C PHE A 690 24.52 -9.58 18.79
N GLY A 691 23.60 -10.53 18.69
CA GLY A 691 22.18 -10.30 18.92
C GLY A 691 21.83 -10.29 20.41
N GLY A 692 21.09 -9.27 20.87
CA GLY A 692 20.59 -9.16 22.25
C GLY A 692 20.07 -7.75 22.58
N ARG A 693 19.23 -7.60 23.61
CA ARG A 693 18.74 -6.29 24.12
C ARG A 693 19.74 -5.58 25.06
N GLY A 694 21.03 -5.90 24.97
CA GLY A 694 22.06 -5.33 25.83
C GLY A 694 22.78 -4.16 25.17
N ARG A 695 23.35 -3.24 25.98
CA ARG A 695 24.29 -2.22 25.50
C ARG A 695 25.48 -2.88 24.79
N LYS A 696 25.90 -2.33 23.64
CA LYS A 696 27.04 -2.82 22.86
C LYS A 696 28.32 -2.73 23.71
N LEU A 697 29.14 -3.77 23.70
CA LEU A 697 30.41 -3.84 24.41
C LEU A 697 31.56 -3.97 23.42
N THR A 698 32.66 -3.26 23.68
CA THR A 698 33.92 -3.47 22.96
C THR A 698 34.53 -4.80 23.36
N GLY A 699 35.21 -5.44 22.41
CA GLY A 699 35.88 -6.72 22.61
C GLY A 699 37.35 -6.68 22.21
N ALA A 700 38.00 -7.83 22.31
CA ALA A 700 39.38 -8.00 21.86
C ALA A 700 39.50 -9.15 20.88
N LEU A 701 40.34 -8.95 19.87
CA LEU A 701 40.71 -9.96 18.87
C LEU A 701 42.09 -10.53 19.23
N GLU A 702 42.15 -11.83 19.49
CA GLU A 702 43.36 -12.57 19.84
C GLU A 702 43.76 -13.52 18.71
N ALA A 703 45.05 -13.49 18.33
CA ALA A 703 45.61 -14.39 17.33
C ALA A 703 46.16 -15.67 17.98
N HIS A 704 45.69 -16.82 17.50
CA HIS A 704 46.09 -18.14 18.00
C HIS A 704 46.74 -19.00 16.90
N ALA A 705 47.01 -20.28 17.17
CA ALA A 705 47.81 -21.13 16.29
C ALA A 705 47.14 -21.38 14.93
N ASN A 706 45.81 -21.52 14.88
CA ASN A 706 45.05 -21.83 13.66
C ASN A 706 43.89 -20.85 13.38
N GLY A 707 43.78 -19.75 14.11
CA GLY A 707 42.70 -18.78 13.90
C GLY A 707 42.72 -17.59 14.84
N PHE A 708 41.75 -16.70 14.65
CA PHE A 708 41.47 -15.57 15.53
C PHE A 708 40.30 -15.89 16.46
N ARG A 709 40.34 -15.36 17.69
CA ARG A 709 39.21 -15.32 18.61
C ARG A 709 38.84 -13.89 18.93
N TYR A 710 37.60 -13.53 18.67
CA TYR A 710 37.01 -12.32 19.21
C TYR A 710 36.19 -12.66 20.45
N SER A 711 36.38 -11.91 21.53
CA SER A 711 35.60 -12.06 22.75
C SER A 711 35.36 -10.72 23.44
N THR A 712 34.17 -10.51 23.99
CA THR A 712 33.85 -9.39 24.91
C THR A 712 33.93 -9.86 26.37
N SER A 713 33.58 -8.99 27.32
CA SER A 713 33.43 -9.35 28.74
C SER A 713 32.30 -10.36 28.99
N ARG A 714 31.39 -10.55 28.03
CA ARG A 714 30.30 -11.52 28.09
C ARG A 714 30.73 -12.88 27.50
N PRO A 715 30.54 -14.00 28.22
CA PRO A 715 30.94 -15.32 27.72
C PRO A 715 30.22 -15.79 26.44
N ASP A 716 29.00 -15.31 26.20
CA ASP A 716 28.14 -15.63 25.06
C ASP A 716 28.46 -14.81 23.80
N GLU A 717 29.23 -13.73 23.92
CA GLU A 717 29.66 -12.88 22.81
C GLU A 717 31.08 -13.26 22.35
N ARG A 718 31.20 -14.47 21.79
CA ARG A 718 32.46 -15.03 21.28
C ARG A 718 32.33 -15.54 19.86
N VAL A 719 33.33 -15.24 19.02
CA VAL A 719 33.42 -15.70 17.63
C VAL A 719 34.84 -16.17 17.35
N ASP A 720 34.95 -17.37 16.79
CA ASP A 720 36.21 -17.93 16.31
C ASP A 720 36.26 -17.89 14.78
N VAL A 721 37.34 -17.36 14.21
CA VAL A 721 37.59 -17.28 12.77
C VAL A 721 38.85 -18.08 12.44
N MET A 722 38.71 -19.26 11.84
CA MET A 722 39.87 -20.10 11.48
C MET A 722 40.63 -19.51 10.30
N TYR A 723 41.97 -19.54 10.34
CA TYR A 723 42.82 -19.06 9.24
C TYR A 723 42.48 -19.77 7.92
N GLY A 724 42.28 -21.09 7.97
CA GLY A 724 41.90 -21.89 6.79
C GLY A 724 40.53 -21.54 6.22
N ASN A 725 39.69 -20.80 6.96
CA ASN A 725 38.39 -20.33 6.46
C ASN A 725 38.43 -18.88 5.96
N VAL A 726 39.52 -18.13 6.17
CA VAL A 726 39.68 -16.76 5.65
C VAL A 726 40.09 -16.83 4.17
N LYS A 727 39.24 -16.31 3.29
CA LYS A 727 39.50 -16.21 1.85
C LYS A 727 40.24 -14.92 1.50
N HIS A 728 39.79 -13.80 2.06
CA HIS A 728 40.41 -12.49 1.87
C HIS A 728 40.45 -11.76 3.21
N ALA A 729 41.56 -11.06 3.46
CA ALA A 729 41.72 -10.15 4.59
C ALA A 729 42.17 -8.79 4.07
N PHE A 730 41.50 -7.72 4.48
CA PHE A 730 41.94 -6.36 4.18
C PHE A 730 41.99 -5.50 5.44
N PHE A 731 42.98 -4.62 5.48
CA PHE A 731 43.18 -3.64 6.54
C PHE A 731 43.07 -2.25 5.93
N GLN A 732 42.27 -1.40 6.55
CA GLN A 732 42.06 -0.02 6.15
C GLN A 732 42.55 0.91 7.27
N PRO A 733 43.62 1.69 7.04
CA PRO A 733 44.11 2.66 8.02
C PRO A 733 43.22 3.92 8.05
N ALA A 734 43.14 4.57 9.21
CA ALA A 734 42.43 5.83 9.38
C ALA A 734 43.26 7.03 8.86
N GLU A 735 43.33 7.22 7.54
CA GLU A 735 44.00 8.38 6.92
C GLU A 735 43.02 9.51 6.55
N LYS A 736 41.82 9.18 6.07
CA LYS A 736 40.74 10.13 5.70
C LYS A 736 39.37 9.74 6.25
N GLU A 737 39.29 8.62 6.96
CA GLU A 737 38.06 8.07 7.54
C GLU A 737 38.23 7.89 9.04
N MET A 738 37.16 8.05 9.80
CA MET A 738 37.19 8.02 11.27
C MET A 738 37.23 6.60 11.86
N ILE A 739 37.34 5.57 11.01
CA ILE A 739 37.30 4.16 11.40
C ILE A 739 38.55 3.44 10.90
N THR A 740 39.28 2.77 11.80
CA THR A 740 40.29 1.77 11.39
C THR A 740 39.60 0.40 11.34
N LEU A 741 39.72 -0.31 10.21
CA LEU A 741 38.94 -1.52 9.91
C LEU A 741 39.84 -2.69 9.52
N LEU A 742 39.57 -3.86 10.11
CA LEU A 742 40.08 -5.17 9.70
C LEU A 742 38.91 -6.04 9.25
N HIS A 743 38.87 -6.42 7.97
CA HIS A 743 37.78 -7.22 7.40
C HIS A 743 38.26 -8.58 6.93
N PHE A 744 37.51 -9.62 7.29
CA PHE A 744 37.68 -10.98 6.80
C PHE A 744 36.47 -11.42 5.98
N HIS A 745 36.73 -11.81 4.73
CA HIS A 745 35.78 -12.54 3.90
C HIS A 745 36.11 -14.03 3.93
N LEU A 746 35.12 -14.88 4.21
CA LEU A 746 35.31 -16.29 4.53
C LEU A 746 34.89 -17.21 3.39
N HIS A 747 35.56 -18.36 3.24
CA HIS A 747 35.18 -19.42 2.31
C HIS A 747 33.79 -19.97 2.66
N ASN A 748 33.63 -20.39 3.91
CA ASN A 748 32.40 -20.93 4.47
C ASN A 748 31.79 -19.96 5.48
N HIS A 749 30.45 -19.95 5.54
CA HIS A 749 29.72 -19.14 6.49
C HIS A 749 30.06 -19.55 7.93
N ILE A 750 30.13 -18.57 8.82
CA ILE A 750 30.15 -18.76 10.27
C ILE A 750 28.94 -18.07 10.91
N MET A 751 28.68 -18.37 12.17
CA MET A 751 27.70 -17.65 12.97
C MET A 751 28.40 -16.57 13.79
N VAL A 752 27.89 -15.35 13.70
CA VAL A 752 28.23 -14.26 14.61
C VAL A 752 26.95 -13.91 15.36
N GLY A 753 26.89 -14.31 16.64
CA GLY A 753 25.64 -14.32 17.40
C GLY A 753 24.56 -15.18 16.70
N ASN A 754 23.48 -14.52 16.28
CA ASN A 754 22.36 -15.17 15.58
C ASN A 754 22.39 -14.97 14.05
N LYS A 755 23.43 -14.32 13.50
CA LYS A 755 23.52 -14.03 12.06
C LYS A 755 24.55 -14.95 11.39
N LYS A 756 24.10 -15.65 10.34
CA LYS A 756 24.97 -16.37 9.41
C LYS A 756 25.64 -15.38 8.46
N THR A 757 26.97 -15.34 8.41
CA THR A 757 27.72 -14.40 7.58
C THR A 757 28.98 -15.01 6.97
N LYS A 758 29.44 -14.47 5.84
CA LYS A 758 30.79 -14.69 5.29
C LYS A 758 31.72 -13.51 5.55
N ASP A 759 31.19 -12.38 5.95
CA ASP A 759 31.92 -11.14 6.13
C ASP A 759 31.91 -10.78 7.61
N VAL A 760 33.11 -10.62 8.17
CA VAL A 760 33.34 -10.27 9.57
C VAL A 760 34.31 -9.10 9.61
N GLN A 761 33.88 -8.02 10.25
CA GLN A 761 34.65 -6.78 10.38
C GLN A 761 34.97 -6.52 11.84
N PHE A 762 36.20 -6.11 12.11
CA PHE A 762 36.66 -5.61 13.40
C PHE A 762 37.12 -4.17 13.23
N TYR A 763 36.61 -3.25 14.03
CA TYR A 763 36.86 -1.83 13.80
C TYR A 763 36.96 -1.01 15.09
N ILE A 764 37.65 0.14 15.02
CA ILE A 764 37.75 1.14 16.09
C ILE A 764 37.40 2.53 15.53
N GLU A 765 36.68 3.33 16.29
CA GLU A 765 36.30 4.72 15.95
C GLU A 765 37.30 5.67 16.63
N VAL A 766 37.99 6.52 15.86
CA VAL A 766 39.19 7.28 16.31
C VAL A 766 38.87 8.67 16.90
N MET A 767 37.60 9.04 17.06
CA MET A 767 37.23 10.38 17.57
C MET A 767 37.53 10.64 19.05
N ASP A 768 37.63 9.61 19.88
CA ASP A 768 37.61 9.79 21.35
C ASP A 768 38.96 10.14 22.00
N VAL A 769 40.08 10.13 21.26
CA VAL A 769 41.42 10.39 21.85
C VAL A 769 41.83 11.86 21.79
N VAL A 770 41.06 12.74 21.13
CA VAL A 770 41.40 14.17 21.00
C VAL A 770 40.59 15.08 21.94
N GLN A 771 39.58 14.57 22.66
CA GLN A 771 38.75 15.36 23.60
C GLN A 771 39.04 15.15 25.10
N THR A 772 40.13 14.49 25.48
CA THR A 772 40.52 14.29 26.89
C THR A 772 41.87 14.89 27.27
N LEU A 773 42.15 16.11 26.79
CA LEU A 773 43.25 16.95 27.31
C LEU A 773 42.79 18.04 28.30
N GLY A 774 41.50 18.05 28.69
CA GLY A 774 40.95 19.02 29.67
C GLY A 774 40.49 18.44 31.01
N GLY A 775 40.57 17.13 31.23
CA GLY A 775 39.97 16.45 32.38
C GLY A 775 40.94 16.19 33.53
N GLY A 776 41.55 17.25 34.08
CA GLY A 776 42.32 17.14 35.31
C GLY A 776 41.43 16.74 36.49
N LYS A 777 41.77 15.63 37.15
CA LYS A 777 41.32 15.14 38.48
C LYS A 777 40.48 16.14 39.30
N ARG A 778 39.20 15.82 39.55
CA ARG A 778 38.39 16.35 40.67
C ARG A 778 37.60 15.17 41.25
N SER A 779 38.09 14.56 42.34
CA SER A 779 37.82 14.88 43.74
C SER A 779 36.37 14.60 44.14
N ALA A 780 36.18 13.54 44.93
CA ALA A 780 34.92 12.87 45.26
C ALA A 780 34.04 13.58 46.32
N TYR A 781 33.93 14.91 46.26
CA TYR A 781 33.05 15.68 47.14
C TYR A 781 32.57 16.92 46.39
N ASP A 782 31.54 16.75 45.56
CA ASP A 782 30.79 17.87 44.99
C ASP A 782 29.50 18.05 45.82
N PRO A 783 29.36 19.13 46.61
CA PRO A 783 28.22 19.35 47.48
C PRO A 783 26.89 19.55 46.72
N ASP A 784 26.94 19.86 45.43
CA ASP A 784 25.74 20.11 44.60
C ASP A 784 25.00 18.79 44.26
N GLU A 785 25.72 17.65 44.19
CA GLU A 785 25.13 16.33 43.94
C GLU A 785 24.37 15.77 45.17
N ILE A 786 24.76 16.21 46.38
CA ILE A 786 24.12 15.82 47.65
C ILE A 786 22.80 16.58 47.86
N GLU A 787 22.68 17.79 47.31
CA GLU A 787 21.47 18.61 47.42
C GLU A 787 20.35 18.12 46.46
N GLU A 788 20.72 17.54 45.32
CA GLU A 788 19.77 16.90 44.39
C GLU A 788 19.19 15.59 44.95
N GLU A 789 19.98 14.75 45.67
CA GLU A 789 19.47 13.51 46.27
C GLU A 789 18.55 13.73 47.49
N GLN A 790 18.62 14.87 48.18
CA GLN A 790 17.68 15.19 49.27
C GLN A 790 16.36 15.78 48.79
N SER A 791 16.25 16.05 47.49
CA SER A 791 15.09 16.69 46.88
C SER A 791 14.17 15.71 46.13
N GLU A 792 14.48 14.41 46.10
CA GLU A 792 13.63 13.34 45.54
C GLU A 792 12.80 12.57 46.56
#